data_AF-A0A973L0G2-F1
#
_entry.id   AF-A0A973L0G2-F1
#
_cell.length_a   1.000
_cell.length_b   1.000
_cell.length_c   1.000
_cell.angle_alpha   90.00
_cell.angle_beta   90.00
_cell.angle_gamma   90.00
#
_symmetry.space_group_name_H-M   'P 1'
#
loop_
_entity.id
_entity.type
_entity.pdbx_description
1 polymer ?
#
loop_
_entity_poly.entity_id
_entity_poly.type
_entity_poly.pdbx_seq_one_letter_code
_entity_poly.pdbx_strand_id
1 'polypeptide(L)'
;MILLLSTSDTDLLSARAAQTPVPYRLANPARLPLDELPALLDGVELVVVRLLGGVRAWQEGLDALLAGDRPVVVLTGEQAPDAQLMEASTVPVGIAAEAHAYLAHGGPGNLGRLARFLSDTVLLTGHGFEPPAPAPSWGALERTAREDVTGPRIAVLYYRAHHMSGNTAFVEALCQAVEGTGGRALPLYVASLRAPEPELLEALAEADAVVTTVLAAGGTRPAEASAGGDDEAWDAGALAGLDVPVLQALCLTGPRAAWEANDEGLSPLDAATQVAVPEFDGRLITVPFSFKETDEDGLPVYVADPERAARVAGIAVRHARLRHIPAADKRLALVLSAYPTKHSRIGNAVGLDTPASAVALLRRLRADGFDLGPVEGPEALPGLASGDGDELIRALIEAGGHDQDWLTEEQLARNPVRIPAADYRRWYARLPQELREAVEGHWGPPPGEMFVDTSRDPEGEIVLAALRRGNLLVVIQPPRGFGENPIAIYHDPDLPPSHHYLAAYRWIATAQADGGFGADAMVHLGKHGNLEWLPGKNAGLSAACGPDAALGDLPLIYPFLVNDPGEGTQAKRRAHATLVDHLVPPMARADSYGDIARLEQLLDEYAAISAMDPAKLPAIRAQIWTLIQAARLDHDLGLEDRPDDDGFDDFLLHVDGWLCEVKDAQIRDGLHVLGTAPSGPERVNLVLAILRARQIWGGTTALPGLREALGLDESAATRTGADEAEDRARALVQAMEDADWAPEAVEKACLGLPEEQHDAVTAILDFAAREVVPRLAATTDEIDHAVHALSGGFVPAGPSGSPLRGLVNVLPTGRNFYSVDPKAVPSRLAWETGQALADSLLERYRRDNDGAWPRSVGLSLWGTSAMRTSGDDVAEALALLGVRPVWDDASRRVTGLEPATLEQLGRPRVDVTLRISGFFRDAFPHVVALLDDAVRLAASLDEPEADNYIRAHAQADLAEHGDERRATTRIFGSRPGTYGAGLLQLIDSRDWRTDADLAEVYTVWGGYAYGRGLEGRPARAEMESAYRRIAVAAKNTDTREHDIADSDDYFQYHGGMVATVRALKGTAPAAYIGDSTRPETVRTRTLHEETSRVFRARVVNPRWIEAMRRHGYKGAFELAATVDYLFGYDATTGVVADWMYDKLAQSYLLDPENRSFLQEANPWALHGMAERLLEAESRGLWEHPDPEVLAAVRELYLETEGGLEGAAGGEDEAE
;
A
#
# COMPACT_ATOMS: atom_id res chain seq x y z
N MET A 1 23.91 -32.69 41.83
CA MET A 1 23.23 -31.60 41.08
C MET A 1 24.26 -30.63 40.54
N ILE A 2 24.08 -30.12 39.31
CA ILE A 2 24.97 -29.14 38.68
C ILE A 2 24.27 -27.78 38.57
N LEU A 3 24.94 -26.69 38.91
CA LEU A 3 24.47 -25.33 38.61
C LEU A 3 25.08 -24.87 37.29
N LEU A 4 24.26 -24.49 36.31
CA LEU A 4 24.67 -23.85 35.07
C LEU A 4 24.32 -22.37 35.11
N LEU A 5 25.37 -21.55 35.05
CA LEU A 5 25.31 -20.11 34.96
C LEU A 5 25.77 -19.69 33.57
N SER A 6 24.83 -19.41 32.66
CA SER A 6 25.17 -19.02 31.28
C SER A 6 24.52 -17.70 30.90
N THR A 7 25.26 -16.82 30.24
CA THR A 7 24.70 -15.61 29.62
C THR A 7 23.84 -15.92 28.38
N SER A 8 23.94 -17.15 27.85
CA SER A 8 23.15 -17.67 26.74
C SER A 8 21.88 -18.35 27.27
N ASP A 9 20.72 -17.72 27.06
CA ASP A 9 19.43 -18.33 27.39
C ASP A 9 19.20 -19.64 26.60
N THR A 10 19.80 -19.78 25.42
CA THR A 10 19.80 -21.04 24.67
C THR A 10 20.39 -22.19 25.49
N ASP A 11 21.50 -21.97 26.19
CA ASP A 11 22.15 -23.02 26.98
C ASP A 11 21.29 -23.43 28.18
N LEU A 12 20.66 -22.44 28.83
CA LEU A 12 19.79 -22.67 29.98
C LEU A 12 18.57 -23.50 29.55
N LEU A 13 17.95 -23.13 28.44
CA LEU A 13 16.84 -23.88 27.86
C LEU A 13 17.28 -25.29 27.41
N SER A 14 18.44 -25.44 26.77
CA SER A 14 19.00 -26.75 26.40
C SER A 14 19.21 -27.64 27.62
N ALA A 15 19.76 -27.09 28.71
CA ALA A 15 20.01 -27.80 29.95
C ALA A 15 18.71 -28.22 30.64
N ARG A 16 17.66 -27.38 30.57
CA ARG A 16 16.32 -27.73 31.06
C ARG A 16 15.68 -28.86 30.25
N ALA A 17 15.85 -28.83 28.93
CA ALA A 17 15.32 -29.87 28.02
C ALA A 17 16.16 -31.16 28.02
N ALA A 18 17.33 -31.17 28.66
CA ALA A 18 18.23 -32.31 28.66
C ALA A 18 17.66 -33.50 29.46
N GLN A 19 17.47 -34.63 28.80
CA GLN A 19 17.08 -35.87 29.47
C GLN A 19 18.31 -36.53 30.12
N THR A 20 18.55 -36.22 31.40
CA THR A 20 19.72 -36.70 32.15
C THR A 20 19.37 -37.08 33.59
N PRO A 21 20.01 -38.11 34.18
CA PRO A 21 19.86 -38.43 35.60
C PRO A 21 20.53 -37.39 36.52
N VAL A 22 21.35 -36.49 35.98
CA VAL A 22 22.06 -35.44 36.73
C VAL A 22 21.32 -34.11 36.58
N PRO A 23 20.58 -33.65 37.61
CA PRO A 23 19.73 -32.47 37.47
C PRO A 23 20.56 -31.18 37.39
N TYR A 24 20.06 -30.24 36.58
CA TYR A 24 20.54 -28.88 36.51
C TYR A 24 19.75 -27.93 37.41
N ARG A 25 20.44 -26.94 37.95
CA ARG A 25 19.88 -25.65 38.37
C ARG A 25 20.41 -24.58 37.43
N LEU A 26 19.60 -23.57 37.10
CA LEU A 26 19.87 -22.65 36.00
C LEU A 26 19.77 -21.21 36.50
N ALA A 27 20.65 -20.33 36.04
CA ALA A 27 20.44 -18.89 36.13
C ALA A 27 21.26 -18.16 35.06
N ASN A 28 20.81 -16.97 34.67
CA ASN A 28 21.55 -16.09 33.77
C ASN A 28 22.35 -15.06 34.58
N PRO A 29 23.71 -15.07 34.51
CA PRO A 29 24.56 -14.12 35.25
C PRO A 29 24.25 -12.64 34.99
N ALA A 30 23.77 -12.30 33.78
CA ALA A 30 23.44 -10.92 33.43
C ALA A 30 22.17 -10.40 34.15
N ARG A 31 21.37 -11.31 34.71
CA ARG A 31 20.10 -11.00 35.40
C ARG A 31 20.09 -11.53 36.84
N LEU A 32 21.22 -12.00 37.37
CA LEU A 32 21.32 -12.61 38.69
C LEU A 32 21.89 -11.61 39.71
N PRO A 33 21.11 -11.13 40.69
CA PRO A 33 21.63 -10.42 41.85
C PRO A 33 22.60 -11.31 42.65
N LEU A 34 23.77 -10.78 43.01
CA LEU A 34 24.82 -11.58 43.66
C LEU A 34 24.44 -12.07 45.06
N ASP A 35 23.50 -11.42 45.73
CA ASP A 35 22.96 -11.83 47.03
C ASP A 35 22.03 -13.04 46.95
N GLU A 36 21.53 -13.38 45.75
CA GLU A 36 20.74 -14.60 45.49
C GLU A 36 21.62 -15.81 45.17
N LEU A 37 22.89 -15.60 44.80
CA LEU A 37 23.84 -16.66 44.45
C LEU A 37 24.03 -17.73 45.56
N PRO A 38 24.11 -17.39 46.86
CA PRO A 38 24.20 -18.40 47.93
C PRO A 38 23.01 -19.36 47.96
N ALA A 39 21.80 -18.87 47.69
CA ALA A 39 20.60 -19.72 47.62
C ALA A 39 20.68 -20.66 46.41
N LEU A 40 21.16 -20.18 45.26
CA LEU A 40 21.39 -21.00 44.08
C LEU A 40 22.46 -22.08 44.30
N LEU A 41 23.40 -21.91 45.23
CA LEU A 41 24.45 -22.89 45.53
C LEU A 41 24.02 -23.97 46.52
N ASP A 42 22.85 -23.85 47.15
CA ASP A 42 22.39 -24.83 48.14
C ASP A 42 22.06 -26.19 47.50
N GLY A 43 22.68 -27.26 47.99
CA GLY A 43 22.56 -28.60 47.40
C GLY A 43 23.25 -28.80 46.04
N VAL A 44 24.04 -27.83 45.56
CA VAL A 44 24.83 -27.93 44.32
C VAL A 44 26.22 -28.49 44.61
N GLU A 45 26.64 -29.45 43.79
CA GLU A 45 27.92 -30.17 43.92
C GLU A 45 28.99 -29.69 42.94
N LEU A 46 28.58 -29.09 41.81
CA LEU A 46 29.47 -28.56 40.77
C LEU A 46 28.82 -27.36 40.08
N VAL A 47 29.62 -26.36 39.73
CA VAL A 47 29.16 -25.15 39.03
C VAL A 47 29.81 -25.06 37.65
N VAL A 48 29.03 -24.74 36.64
CA VAL A 48 29.49 -24.40 35.29
C VAL A 48 29.12 -22.95 35.03
N VAL A 49 30.09 -22.12 34.65
CA VAL A 49 29.91 -20.71 34.30
C VAL A 49 30.32 -20.52 32.85
N ARG A 50 29.43 -19.96 32.03
CA ARG A 50 29.68 -19.66 30.62
C ARG A 50 29.33 -18.21 30.33
N LEU A 51 30.33 -17.41 29.95
CA LEU A 51 30.21 -15.96 29.80
C LEU A 51 30.60 -15.48 28.40
N LEU A 52 29.85 -14.51 27.88
CA LEU A 52 30.30 -13.63 26.80
C LEU A 52 31.03 -12.41 27.40
N GLY A 53 32.14 -12.00 26.80
CA GLY A 53 32.90 -10.82 27.24
C GLY A 53 34.00 -11.08 28.27
N GLY A 54 34.41 -12.34 28.43
CA GLY A 54 35.53 -12.74 29.30
C GLY A 54 35.24 -12.63 30.80
N VAL A 55 36.29 -12.80 31.62
CA VAL A 55 36.20 -12.79 33.10
C VAL A 55 35.57 -11.50 33.65
N ARG A 56 35.86 -10.36 33.02
CA ARG A 56 35.39 -9.05 33.48
C ARG A 56 33.88 -8.86 33.38
N ALA A 57 33.21 -9.63 32.53
CA ALA A 57 31.76 -9.53 32.34
C ALA A 57 30.98 -9.89 33.62
N TRP A 58 31.54 -10.73 34.50
CA TRP A 58 30.88 -11.15 35.74
C TRP A 58 31.90 -11.48 36.85
N GLN A 59 32.88 -10.59 37.03
CA GLN A 59 34.05 -10.85 37.88
C GLN A 59 33.69 -11.11 39.35
N GLU A 60 32.84 -10.28 39.96
CA GLU A 60 32.48 -10.42 41.38
C GLU A 60 31.75 -11.75 41.67
N GLY A 61 30.92 -12.22 40.73
CA GLY A 61 30.26 -13.52 40.83
C GLY A 61 31.23 -14.69 40.69
N LEU A 62 32.19 -14.60 39.75
CA LEU A 62 33.27 -15.57 39.62
C LEU A 62 34.15 -15.63 40.87
N ASP A 63 34.56 -14.49 41.42
CA ASP A 63 35.37 -14.42 42.64
C ASP A 63 34.66 -15.09 43.82
N ALA A 64 33.34 -14.87 43.96
CA ALA A 64 32.52 -15.51 44.99
C ALA A 64 32.44 -17.05 44.83
N LEU A 65 32.34 -17.55 43.60
CA LEU A 65 32.31 -18.99 43.31
C LEU A 65 33.67 -19.65 43.56
N LEU A 66 34.75 -19.02 43.12
CA LEU A 66 36.11 -19.52 43.21
C LEU A 66 36.69 -19.47 44.63
N ALA A 67 36.14 -18.63 45.50
CA ALA A 67 36.46 -18.61 46.92
C ALA A 67 35.88 -19.81 47.70
N GLY A 68 34.92 -20.56 47.13
CA GLY A 68 34.30 -21.72 47.75
C GLY A 68 35.03 -23.04 47.48
N ASP A 69 34.60 -24.11 48.17
CA ASP A 69 35.21 -25.45 48.07
C ASP A 69 34.64 -26.31 46.91
N ARG A 70 33.69 -25.78 46.13
CA ARG A 70 33.01 -26.53 45.06
C ARG A 70 33.83 -26.49 43.76
N PRO A 71 33.85 -27.58 42.96
CA PRO A 71 34.39 -27.52 41.61
C PRO A 71 33.64 -26.50 40.73
N VAL A 72 34.38 -25.61 40.08
CA VAL A 72 33.87 -24.60 39.14
C VAL A 72 34.53 -24.79 37.78
N VAL A 73 33.72 -24.92 36.74
CA VAL A 73 34.15 -24.94 35.34
C VAL A 73 33.78 -23.60 34.72
N VAL A 74 34.77 -22.84 34.23
CA VAL A 74 34.58 -21.49 33.71
C VAL A 74 34.96 -21.48 32.22
N LEU A 75 34.00 -21.11 31.36
CA LEU A 75 34.05 -21.29 29.92
C LEU A 75 33.59 -20.02 29.19
N THR A 76 33.95 -19.92 27.91
CA THR A 76 33.49 -18.83 27.05
C THR A 76 32.19 -19.15 26.30
N GLY A 77 31.40 -18.11 26.06
CA GLY A 77 30.28 -18.09 25.13
C GLY A 77 30.67 -18.15 23.65
N GLU A 78 31.92 -17.86 23.29
CA GLU A 78 32.40 -17.92 21.90
C GLU A 78 32.60 -19.37 21.39
N GLN A 79 32.68 -19.58 20.08
CA GLN A 79 33.01 -20.90 19.53
C GLN A 79 34.46 -21.30 19.84
N ALA A 80 35.40 -20.35 19.69
CA ALA A 80 36.80 -20.56 20.04
C ALA A 80 36.95 -20.58 21.57
N PRO A 81 37.79 -21.47 22.13
CA PRO A 81 38.03 -21.51 23.57
C PRO A 81 38.80 -20.26 24.05
N ASP A 82 38.44 -19.75 25.22
CA ASP A 82 39.14 -18.64 25.89
C ASP A 82 40.06 -19.21 26.99
N ALA A 83 41.37 -19.01 26.82
CA ALA A 83 42.36 -19.52 27.74
C ALA A 83 42.26 -18.90 29.14
N GLN A 84 41.89 -17.63 29.25
CA GLN A 84 41.80 -16.91 30.52
C GLN A 84 40.60 -17.40 31.34
N LEU A 85 39.46 -17.64 30.70
CA LEU A 85 38.29 -18.23 31.35
C LEU A 85 38.57 -19.68 31.76
N MET A 86 39.17 -20.48 30.87
CA MET A 86 39.51 -21.88 31.19
C MET A 86 40.53 -22.01 32.33
N GLU A 87 41.51 -21.11 32.42
CA GLU A 87 42.50 -21.07 33.51
C GLU A 87 41.85 -20.77 34.87
N ALA A 88 40.74 -20.03 34.89
CA ALA A 88 39.97 -19.77 36.11
C ALA A 88 39.19 -21.00 36.62
N SER A 89 39.08 -22.08 35.82
CA SER A 89 38.43 -23.32 36.25
C SER A 89 39.21 -24.01 37.36
N THR A 90 38.51 -24.58 38.35
CA THR A 90 39.14 -25.38 39.42
C THR A 90 39.28 -26.86 39.05
N VAL A 91 38.96 -27.23 37.79
CA VAL A 91 39.11 -28.57 37.22
C VAL A 91 40.28 -28.62 36.24
N PRO A 92 40.88 -29.81 35.97
CA PRO A 92 41.88 -29.95 34.93
C PRO A 92 41.45 -29.36 33.57
N VAL A 93 42.37 -28.67 32.89
CA VAL A 93 42.09 -27.96 31.62
C VAL A 93 41.48 -28.85 30.53
N GLY A 94 41.84 -30.15 30.49
CA GLY A 94 41.23 -31.10 29.55
C GLY A 94 39.73 -31.30 29.78
N ILE A 95 39.28 -31.23 31.05
CA ILE A 95 37.85 -31.29 31.40
C ILE A 95 37.14 -30.01 30.96
N ALA A 96 37.76 -28.84 31.20
CA ALA A 96 37.20 -27.57 30.75
C ALA A 96 37.10 -27.49 29.22
N ALA A 97 38.10 -27.97 28.49
CA ALA A 97 38.09 -28.01 27.03
C ALA A 97 36.99 -28.94 26.47
N GLU A 98 36.81 -30.13 27.04
CA GLU A 98 35.73 -31.04 26.64
C GLU A 98 34.34 -30.47 26.99
N ALA A 99 34.19 -29.87 28.18
CA ALA A 99 32.97 -29.19 28.60
C ALA A 99 32.61 -28.02 27.67
N HIS A 100 33.61 -27.26 27.22
CA HIS A 100 33.46 -26.22 26.20
C HIS A 100 32.94 -26.80 24.89
N ALA A 101 33.48 -27.92 24.42
CA ALA A 101 33.05 -28.54 23.17
C ALA A 101 31.56 -28.95 23.21
N TYR A 102 31.07 -29.51 24.33
CA TYR A 102 29.63 -29.79 24.48
C TYR A 102 28.77 -28.51 24.38
N LEU A 103 29.16 -27.43 25.04
CA LEU A 103 28.40 -26.17 25.04
C LEU A 103 28.53 -25.40 23.71
N ALA A 104 29.67 -25.50 23.03
CA ALA A 104 29.91 -24.88 21.73
C ALA A 104 29.09 -25.54 20.62
N HIS A 105 28.92 -26.87 20.67
CA HIS A 105 27.97 -27.56 19.80
C HIS A 105 26.51 -27.30 20.23
N GLY A 106 26.25 -27.25 21.53
CA GLY A 106 24.95 -26.96 22.11
C GLY A 106 23.93 -28.07 21.89
N GLY A 107 22.67 -27.83 22.29
CA GLY A 107 21.57 -28.78 22.12
C GLY A 107 21.30 -29.63 23.37
N PRO A 108 20.04 -30.04 23.63
CA PRO A 108 19.68 -30.80 24.84
C PRO A 108 20.44 -32.12 24.98
N GLY A 109 20.74 -32.77 23.85
CA GLY A 109 21.54 -34.01 23.83
C GLY A 109 22.97 -33.80 24.34
N ASN A 110 23.66 -32.75 23.88
CA ASN A 110 25.01 -32.42 24.36
C ASN A 110 24.99 -31.93 25.81
N LEU A 111 23.97 -31.16 26.24
CA LEU A 111 23.85 -30.76 27.64
C LEU A 111 23.58 -31.96 28.56
N GLY A 112 22.80 -32.95 28.11
CA GLY A 112 22.63 -34.20 28.84
C GLY A 112 23.93 -35.00 28.98
N ARG A 113 24.72 -35.06 27.89
CA ARG A 113 26.05 -35.69 27.90
C ARG A 113 27.05 -34.93 28.75
N LEU A 114 27.04 -33.59 28.71
CA LEU A 114 27.85 -32.72 29.56
C LEU A 114 27.58 -32.99 31.03
N ALA A 115 26.31 -33.10 31.43
CA ALA A 115 25.94 -33.37 32.81
C ALA A 115 26.53 -34.70 33.32
N ARG A 116 26.43 -35.76 32.50
CA ARG A 116 27.01 -37.07 32.80
C ARG A 116 28.54 -37.02 32.78
N PHE A 117 29.14 -36.35 31.80
CA PHE A 117 30.59 -36.16 31.70
C PHE A 117 31.17 -35.49 32.94
N LEU A 118 30.59 -34.35 33.36
CA LEU A 118 31.05 -33.62 34.53
C LEU A 118 30.78 -34.40 35.82
N SER A 119 29.62 -35.05 35.93
CA SER A 119 29.29 -35.88 37.09
C SER A 119 30.25 -37.06 37.24
N ASP A 120 30.56 -37.78 36.15
CA ASP A 120 31.45 -38.94 36.20
C ASP A 120 32.92 -38.55 36.38
N THR A 121 33.35 -37.50 35.68
CA THR A 121 34.77 -37.13 35.63
C THR A 121 35.18 -36.32 36.85
N VAL A 122 34.29 -35.49 37.40
CA VAL A 122 34.58 -34.61 38.54
C VAL A 122 34.01 -35.16 39.85
N LEU A 123 32.79 -35.72 39.84
CA LEU A 123 32.11 -36.23 41.05
C LEU A 123 32.17 -37.76 41.21
N LEU A 124 32.70 -38.50 40.22
CA LEU A 124 32.93 -39.95 40.27
C LEU A 124 31.66 -40.81 40.46
N THR A 125 30.54 -40.42 39.84
CA THR A 125 29.20 -41.04 40.03
C THR A 125 28.92 -42.27 39.15
N GLY A 126 29.39 -42.30 37.89
CA GLY A 126 29.42 -43.50 37.03
C GLY A 126 28.19 -43.71 36.13
N HIS A 127 27.58 -42.65 35.62
CA HIS A 127 26.44 -42.66 34.71
C HIS A 127 26.76 -43.05 33.26
N GLY A 128 28.02 -42.93 32.84
CA GLY A 128 28.48 -43.08 31.45
C GLY A 128 28.16 -41.85 30.58
N PHE A 129 29.07 -41.50 29.67
CA PHE A 129 28.91 -40.37 28.75
C PHE A 129 29.51 -40.65 27.38
N GLU A 130 28.87 -40.12 26.33
CA GLU A 130 29.37 -40.10 24.95
C GLU A 130 30.06 -38.75 24.62
N PRO A 131 31.03 -38.70 23.70
CA PRO A 131 31.69 -37.45 23.31
C PRO A 131 30.71 -36.40 22.73
N PRO A 132 31.12 -35.11 22.67
CA PRO A 132 30.33 -34.04 22.05
C PRO A 132 29.95 -34.41 20.61
N ALA A 133 28.66 -34.29 20.27
CA ALA A 133 28.22 -34.45 18.89
C ALA A 133 28.18 -33.10 18.17
N PRO A 134 28.68 -33.04 16.92
CA PRO A 134 28.48 -31.87 16.06
C PRO A 134 26.98 -31.61 15.88
N ALA A 135 26.60 -30.34 15.93
CA ALA A 135 25.23 -29.93 15.70
C ALA A 135 25.12 -29.32 14.28
N PRO A 136 24.46 -30.00 13.33
CA PRO A 136 24.32 -29.55 11.94
C PRO A 136 23.77 -28.14 11.81
N SER A 137 24.09 -27.45 10.71
CA SER A 137 23.54 -26.12 10.39
C SER A 137 22.06 -26.17 10.01
N TRP A 138 21.59 -27.31 9.50
CA TRP A 138 20.20 -27.61 9.21
C TRP A 138 19.86 -29.08 9.54
N GLY A 139 18.57 -29.40 9.67
CA GLY A 139 18.10 -30.77 9.83
C GLY A 139 16.61 -30.88 10.12
N ALA A 140 16.09 -32.09 10.21
CA ALA A 140 14.68 -32.32 10.54
C ALA A 140 14.42 -32.28 12.06
N LEU A 141 13.21 -31.85 12.45
CA LEU A 141 12.72 -32.08 13.81
C LEU A 141 12.28 -33.55 13.95
N GLU A 142 12.90 -34.30 14.85
CA GLU A 142 12.44 -35.65 15.19
C GLU A 142 11.06 -35.58 15.86
N ARG A 143 10.05 -36.11 15.19
CA ARG A 143 8.67 -36.21 15.69
C ARG A 143 7.95 -37.42 15.12
N THR A 144 6.88 -37.84 15.78
CA THR A 144 5.98 -38.88 15.28
C THR A 144 4.92 -38.23 14.40
N ALA A 145 5.08 -38.32 13.08
CA ALA A 145 4.10 -37.82 12.13
C ALA A 145 2.81 -38.65 12.14
N ARG A 146 1.69 -38.02 11.78
CA ARG A 146 0.42 -38.74 11.58
C ARG A 146 0.41 -39.51 10.27
N GLU A 147 0.29 -40.84 10.35
CA GLU A 147 0.30 -41.73 9.17
C GLU A 147 -0.98 -41.68 8.34
N ASP A 148 -2.09 -41.17 8.91
CA ASP A 148 -3.39 -41.11 8.25
C ASP A 148 -3.56 -39.91 7.29
N VAL A 149 -2.59 -38.99 7.28
CA VAL A 149 -2.65 -37.76 6.49
C VAL A 149 -1.96 -37.93 5.14
N THR A 150 -2.70 -37.73 4.06
CA THR A 150 -2.24 -38.00 2.67
C THR A 150 -2.19 -36.76 1.77
N GLY A 151 -2.54 -35.58 2.28
CA GLY A 151 -2.55 -34.34 1.51
C GLY A 151 -1.16 -33.75 1.22
N PRO A 152 -1.12 -32.48 0.78
CA PRO A 152 0.12 -31.84 0.33
C PRO A 152 1.16 -31.76 1.46
N ARG A 153 2.43 -31.80 1.10
CA ARG A 153 3.55 -31.69 2.04
C ARG A 153 3.90 -30.23 2.27
N ILE A 154 3.93 -29.80 3.52
CA ILE A 154 4.19 -28.41 3.92
C ILE A 154 5.50 -28.37 4.70
N ALA A 155 6.52 -27.71 4.16
CA ALA A 155 7.75 -27.47 4.90
C ALA A 155 7.52 -26.43 5.99
N VAL A 156 8.02 -26.68 7.21
CA VAL A 156 7.97 -25.73 8.33
C VAL A 156 9.40 -25.37 8.71
N LEU A 157 9.86 -24.22 8.24
CA LEU A 157 11.21 -23.71 8.44
C LEU A 157 11.28 -22.85 9.71
N TYR A 158 12.25 -23.16 10.57
CA TYR A 158 12.48 -22.42 11.81
C TYR A 158 13.96 -22.31 12.16
N TYR A 159 14.31 -21.37 13.04
CA TYR A 159 15.70 -21.17 13.42
C TYR A 159 16.31 -22.37 14.15
N ARG A 160 17.52 -22.75 13.74
CA ARG A 160 18.40 -23.69 14.46
C ARG A 160 18.54 -23.34 15.94
N ALA A 161 18.56 -22.04 16.29
CA ALA A 161 18.64 -21.59 17.68
C ALA A 161 17.50 -22.16 18.55
N HIS A 162 16.28 -22.24 18.03
CA HIS A 162 15.14 -22.84 18.74
C HIS A 162 15.29 -24.36 18.89
N HIS A 163 15.80 -25.04 17.85
CA HIS A 163 16.10 -26.47 17.93
C HIS A 163 17.17 -26.75 18.99
N MET A 164 18.24 -25.96 19.00
CA MET A 164 19.33 -26.07 19.98
C MET A 164 18.85 -25.77 21.40
N SER A 165 17.94 -24.81 21.59
CA SER A 165 17.39 -24.53 22.92
C SER A 165 16.33 -25.54 23.38
N GLY A 166 15.88 -26.46 22.51
CA GLY A 166 14.71 -27.31 22.78
C GLY A 166 13.38 -26.54 22.81
N ASN A 167 13.36 -25.27 22.38
CA ASN A 167 12.16 -24.44 22.31
C ASN A 167 11.42 -24.71 21.00
N THR A 168 10.97 -25.95 20.81
CA THR A 168 10.33 -26.42 19.55
C THR A 168 8.84 -26.66 19.69
N ALA A 169 8.25 -26.38 20.85
CA ALA A 169 6.83 -26.61 21.12
C ALA A 169 5.92 -25.83 20.16
N PHE A 170 6.26 -24.59 19.82
CA PHE A 170 5.49 -23.79 18.86
C PHE A 170 5.54 -24.37 17.43
N VAL A 171 6.68 -24.95 17.04
CA VAL A 171 6.85 -25.64 15.75
C VAL A 171 6.00 -26.91 15.71
N GLU A 172 6.00 -27.68 16.79
CA GLU A 172 5.16 -28.87 16.93
C GLU A 172 3.67 -28.52 16.84
N ALA A 173 3.23 -27.43 17.50
CA ALA A 173 1.85 -26.96 17.41
C ALA A 173 1.46 -26.59 15.97
N LEU A 174 2.34 -25.92 15.23
CA LEU A 174 2.11 -25.62 13.81
C LEU A 174 2.09 -26.89 12.94
N CYS A 175 2.98 -27.85 13.19
CA CYS A 175 2.96 -29.14 12.50
C CYS A 175 1.66 -29.91 12.73
N GLN A 176 1.17 -29.92 13.98
CA GLN A 176 -0.12 -30.53 14.32
C GLN A 176 -1.28 -29.80 13.65
N ALA A 177 -1.22 -28.47 13.52
CA ALA A 177 -2.22 -27.70 12.78
C ALA A 177 -2.22 -28.01 11.28
N VAL A 178 -1.03 -28.18 10.67
CA VAL A 178 -0.89 -28.66 9.27
C VAL A 178 -1.50 -30.04 9.11
N GLU A 179 -1.20 -30.98 10.01
CA GLU A 179 -1.80 -32.32 9.98
C GLU A 179 -3.32 -32.29 10.22
N GLY A 180 -3.79 -31.38 11.10
CA GLY A 180 -5.21 -31.17 11.39
C GLY A 180 -6.00 -30.59 10.20
N THR A 181 -5.35 -29.85 9.31
CA THR A 181 -5.93 -29.32 8.06
C THR A 181 -5.77 -30.29 6.89
N GLY A 182 -5.12 -31.44 7.12
CA GLY A 182 -4.96 -32.53 6.15
C GLY A 182 -3.68 -32.44 5.32
N GLY A 183 -2.71 -31.59 5.67
CA GLY A 183 -1.37 -31.55 5.08
C GLY A 183 -0.35 -32.40 5.84
N ARG A 184 0.75 -32.79 5.19
CA ARG A 184 1.86 -33.53 5.81
C ARG A 184 2.97 -32.55 6.21
N ALA A 185 3.24 -32.39 7.49
CA ALA A 185 4.28 -31.47 7.96
C ALA A 185 5.70 -32.02 7.72
N LEU A 186 6.59 -31.17 7.18
CA LEU A 186 8.03 -31.39 7.03
C LEU A 186 8.80 -30.31 7.82
N PRO A 187 8.97 -30.44 9.14
CA PRO A 187 9.67 -29.46 9.94
C PRO A 187 11.20 -29.55 9.77
N LEU A 188 11.82 -28.47 9.32
CA LEU A 188 13.26 -28.37 9.15
C LEU A 188 13.79 -27.13 9.89
N TYR A 189 14.84 -27.31 10.68
CA TYR A 189 15.58 -26.18 11.25
C TYR A 189 16.70 -25.75 10.33
N VAL A 190 17.03 -24.46 10.33
CA VAL A 190 18.13 -23.89 9.56
C VAL A 190 18.77 -22.71 10.30
N ALA A 191 20.07 -22.49 10.09
CA ALA A 191 20.76 -21.32 10.63
C ALA A 191 20.39 -20.02 9.90
N SER A 192 20.33 -20.06 8.57
CA SER A 192 19.97 -18.92 7.70
C SER A 192 19.47 -19.40 6.34
N LEU A 193 18.61 -18.63 5.70
CA LEU A 193 18.14 -18.87 4.32
C LEU A 193 18.91 -18.08 3.26
N ARG A 194 19.95 -17.33 3.63
CA ARG A 194 20.75 -16.51 2.69
C ARG A 194 21.73 -17.31 1.83
N ALA A 195 22.20 -18.42 2.37
CA ALA A 195 23.08 -19.35 1.67
C ALA A 195 22.69 -20.75 2.15
N PRO A 196 21.48 -21.23 1.81
CA PRO A 196 20.99 -22.51 2.27
C PRO A 196 21.88 -23.62 1.71
N GLU A 197 22.11 -24.66 2.51
CA GLU A 197 22.86 -25.82 2.07
C GLU A 197 22.14 -26.51 0.89
N PRO A 198 22.87 -27.02 -0.12
CA PRO A 198 22.25 -27.71 -1.26
C PRO A 198 21.33 -28.85 -0.83
N GLU A 199 21.70 -29.61 0.20
CA GLU A 199 20.91 -30.72 0.73
C GLU A 199 19.62 -30.26 1.43
N LEU A 200 19.59 -29.04 1.96
CA LEU A 200 18.35 -28.42 2.47
C LEU A 200 17.41 -28.09 1.31
N LEU A 201 17.93 -27.57 0.20
CA LEU A 201 17.12 -27.28 -1.00
C LEU A 201 16.56 -28.56 -1.61
N GLU A 202 17.33 -29.64 -1.65
CA GLU A 202 16.83 -30.96 -2.07
C GLU A 202 15.67 -31.44 -1.19
N ALA A 203 15.78 -31.27 0.14
CA ALA A 203 14.70 -31.60 1.06
C ALA A 203 13.46 -30.70 0.89
N LEU A 204 13.67 -29.41 0.61
CA LEU A 204 12.59 -28.44 0.36
C LEU A 204 11.89 -28.65 -0.98
N ALA A 205 12.59 -29.16 -2.00
CA ALA A 205 12.01 -29.48 -3.30
C ALA A 205 10.93 -30.59 -3.23
N GLU A 206 10.86 -31.34 -2.14
CA GLU A 206 9.78 -32.29 -1.89
C GLU A 206 8.50 -31.67 -1.34
N ALA A 207 8.52 -30.38 -0.96
CA ALA A 207 7.38 -29.68 -0.39
C ALA A 207 6.51 -29.04 -1.48
N ASP A 208 5.22 -28.93 -1.21
CA ASP A 208 4.23 -28.26 -2.06
C ASP A 208 4.01 -26.79 -1.66
N ALA A 209 4.43 -26.42 -0.44
CA ALA A 209 4.52 -25.05 0.06
C ALA A 209 5.52 -24.99 1.22
N VAL A 210 6.07 -23.80 1.46
CA VAL A 210 7.03 -23.53 2.53
C VAL A 210 6.43 -22.52 3.49
N VAL A 211 6.26 -22.89 4.76
CA VAL A 211 5.96 -21.97 5.86
C VAL A 211 7.25 -21.68 6.61
N THR A 212 7.62 -20.41 6.72
CA THR A 212 8.88 -20.01 7.37
C THR A 212 8.66 -19.01 8.50
N THR A 213 9.40 -19.21 9.59
CA THR A 213 9.52 -18.28 10.72
C THR A 213 10.89 -17.60 10.76
N VAL A 214 11.78 -17.99 9.86
CA VAL A 214 13.12 -17.43 9.71
C VAL A 214 13.02 -16.07 9.03
N LEU A 215 13.93 -15.14 9.34
CA LEU A 215 14.02 -13.86 8.64
C LEU A 215 14.31 -14.07 7.13
N ALA A 216 14.37 -12.97 6.39
CA ALA A 216 14.56 -12.98 4.95
C ALA A 216 15.78 -13.81 4.47
N ALA A 217 15.62 -14.37 3.28
CA ALA A 217 16.59 -15.12 2.51
C ALA A 217 17.44 -14.20 1.64
N GLY A 218 16.96 -13.00 1.28
CA GLY A 218 17.77 -12.01 0.58
C GLY A 218 18.87 -11.35 1.43
N GLY A 219 19.62 -10.46 0.79
CA GLY A 219 20.86 -9.85 1.29
C GLY A 219 20.77 -9.07 2.62
N THR A 220 21.86 -8.41 2.99
CA THR A 220 21.94 -7.61 4.23
C THR A 220 21.44 -6.17 4.08
N ARG A 221 21.16 -5.70 2.86
CA ARG A 221 20.86 -4.30 2.54
C ARG A 221 19.52 -4.11 1.79
N PRO A 222 18.35 -4.32 2.45
CA PRO A 222 17.05 -4.10 1.82
C PRO A 222 16.86 -2.68 1.27
N ALA A 223 17.45 -1.67 1.92
CA ALA A 223 17.36 -0.27 1.51
C ALA A 223 18.04 0.05 0.16
N GLU A 224 18.83 -0.87 -0.40
CA GLU A 224 19.41 -0.74 -1.74
C GLU A 224 18.56 -1.41 -2.82
N ALA A 225 17.68 -2.35 -2.46
CA ALA A 225 16.82 -3.10 -3.38
C ALA A 225 15.41 -2.50 -3.44
N SER A 226 15.28 -1.20 -3.67
CA SER A 226 14.00 -0.49 -3.83
C SER A 226 13.88 0.11 -5.24
N ALA A 227 12.76 0.77 -5.56
CA ALA A 227 12.64 1.49 -6.83
C ALA A 227 13.80 2.49 -7.04
N GLY A 228 14.43 2.46 -8.22
CA GLY A 228 15.67 3.18 -8.57
C GLY A 228 16.97 2.59 -8.01
N GLY A 229 16.88 1.54 -7.17
CA GLY A 229 17.99 0.86 -6.51
C GLY A 229 18.66 -0.23 -7.34
N ASP A 230 19.44 -1.06 -6.66
CA ASP A 230 20.05 -2.28 -7.20
C ASP A 230 19.24 -3.49 -6.74
N ASP A 231 18.29 -3.93 -7.56
CA ASP A 231 17.43 -5.09 -7.25
C ASP A 231 18.25 -6.39 -7.19
N GLU A 232 19.36 -6.49 -7.93
CA GLU A 232 20.25 -7.66 -7.89
C GLU A 232 20.97 -7.79 -6.54
N ALA A 233 21.00 -6.73 -5.72
CA ALA A 233 21.48 -6.80 -4.34
C ALA A 233 20.57 -7.67 -3.44
N TRP A 234 19.37 -8.03 -3.91
CA TRP A 234 18.42 -8.88 -3.22
C TRP A 234 18.02 -10.12 -4.05
N ASP A 235 18.66 -11.25 -3.75
CA ASP A 235 18.34 -12.52 -4.40
C ASP A 235 17.65 -13.49 -3.43
N ALA A 236 16.37 -13.78 -3.69
CA ALA A 236 15.63 -14.84 -3.02
C ALA A 236 15.82 -16.21 -3.69
N GLY A 237 16.65 -16.30 -4.74
CA GLY A 237 16.66 -17.28 -5.83
C GLY A 237 16.66 -18.74 -5.41
N ALA A 238 17.24 -19.09 -4.26
CA ALA A 238 17.19 -20.45 -3.74
C ALA A 238 15.76 -20.89 -3.37
N LEU A 239 14.92 -19.96 -2.88
CA LEU A 239 13.50 -20.21 -2.58
C LEU A 239 12.62 -20.04 -3.82
N ALA A 240 12.89 -19.03 -4.66
CA ALA A 240 12.14 -18.82 -5.90
C ALA A 240 12.27 -20.02 -6.86
N GLY A 241 13.46 -20.62 -6.95
CA GLY A 241 13.72 -21.80 -7.78
C GLY A 241 12.98 -23.08 -7.35
N LEU A 242 12.38 -23.11 -6.16
CA LEU A 242 11.51 -24.21 -5.74
C LEU A 242 10.16 -24.17 -6.46
N ASP A 243 9.75 -23.01 -6.97
CA ASP A 243 8.45 -22.76 -7.58
C ASP A 243 7.28 -23.23 -6.69
N VAL A 244 7.29 -22.87 -5.40
CA VAL A 244 6.18 -23.16 -4.49
C VAL A 244 5.83 -21.92 -3.65
N PRO A 245 4.58 -21.83 -3.14
CA PRO A 245 4.19 -20.71 -2.29
C PRO A 245 5.05 -20.69 -1.02
N VAL A 246 5.64 -19.53 -0.72
CA VAL A 246 6.42 -19.30 0.50
C VAL A 246 5.64 -18.35 1.40
N LEU A 247 5.28 -18.81 2.59
CA LEU A 247 4.44 -18.10 3.54
C LEU A 247 5.23 -17.74 4.79
N GLN A 248 5.14 -16.47 5.20
CA GLN A 248 5.72 -15.98 6.43
C GLN A 248 4.74 -16.20 7.59
N ALA A 249 5.11 -17.05 8.55
CA ALA A 249 4.37 -17.26 9.78
C ALA A 249 4.99 -16.42 10.90
N LEU A 250 4.22 -15.52 11.50
CA LEU A 250 4.78 -14.51 12.41
C LEU A 250 4.99 -15.10 13.83
N CYS A 251 6.18 -14.90 14.36
CA CYS A 251 6.61 -15.28 15.72
C CYS A 251 6.91 -14.00 16.50
N LEU A 252 5.90 -13.39 17.11
CA LEU A 252 6.05 -12.04 17.68
C LEU A 252 7.04 -12.01 18.83
N THR A 253 7.81 -10.94 18.91
CA THR A 253 8.86 -10.78 19.93
C THR A 253 8.34 -10.23 21.27
N GLY A 254 7.03 -9.99 21.36
CA GLY A 254 6.30 -9.65 22.58
C GLY A 254 5.24 -10.69 22.97
N PRO A 255 4.62 -10.52 24.15
CA PRO A 255 3.66 -11.47 24.70
C PRO A 255 2.30 -11.39 23.99
N ARG A 256 1.54 -12.49 24.00
CA ARG A 256 0.22 -12.59 23.37
C ARG A 256 -0.77 -11.57 23.92
N ALA A 257 -0.73 -11.32 25.22
CA ALA A 257 -1.62 -10.35 25.87
C ALA A 257 -1.43 -8.92 25.35
N ALA A 258 -0.19 -8.53 25.02
CA ALA A 258 0.09 -7.22 24.44
C ALA A 258 -0.42 -7.11 22.99
N TRP A 259 -0.30 -8.17 22.21
CA TRP A 259 -0.87 -8.25 20.86
C TRP A 259 -2.40 -8.18 20.88
N GLU A 260 -3.04 -8.93 21.78
CA GLU A 260 -4.50 -8.98 21.89
C GLU A 260 -5.08 -7.59 22.21
N ALA A 261 -4.47 -6.86 23.16
CA ALA A 261 -4.92 -5.56 23.61
C ALA A 261 -4.60 -4.37 22.67
N ASN A 262 -3.72 -4.52 21.67
CA ASN A 262 -3.27 -3.43 20.82
C ASN A 262 -3.78 -3.56 19.37
N ASP A 263 -4.44 -2.53 18.85
CA ASP A 263 -4.92 -2.46 17.46
C ASP A 263 -3.79 -2.32 16.43
N GLU A 264 -2.58 -1.91 16.80
CA GLU A 264 -1.43 -1.95 15.90
C GLU A 264 -1.05 -3.39 15.51
N GLY A 265 -1.27 -4.34 16.41
CA GLY A 265 -0.92 -5.75 16.25
C GLY A 265 0.58 -6.04 16.29
N LEU A 266 1.41 -5.35 15.51
CA LEU A 266 2.85 -5.63 15.42
C LEU A 266 3.68 -4.54 16.08
N SER A 267 4.73 -4.94 16.80
CA SER A 267 5.76 -3.99 17.22
C SER A 267 6.48 -3.42 15.99
N PRO A 268 7.03 -2.19 16.05
CA PRO A 268 7.78 -1.63 14.94
C PRO A 268 8.99 -2.49 14.51
N LEU A 269 9.55 -3.29 15.43
CA LEU A 269 10.59 -4.26 15.11
C LEU A 269 10.02 -5.42 14.28
N ASP A 270 8.93 -6.04 14.75
CA ASP A 270 8.30 -7.18 14.07
C ASP A 270 7.73 -6.79 12.70
N ALA A 271 7.12 -5.61 12.57
CA ALA A 271 6.64 -5.08 11.29
C ALA A 271 7.78 -4.92 10.27
N ALA A 272 8.97 -4.48 10.70
CA ALA A 272 10.11 -4.37 9.80
C ALA A 272 10.71 -5.75 9.46
N THR A 273 10.99 -6.57 10.46
CA THR A 273 11.80 -7.80 10.28
C THR A 273 11.00 -9.02 9.87
N GLN A 274 9.71 -9.08 10.20
CA GLN A 274 8.83 -10.21 9.92
C GLN A 274 7.76 -9.91 8.85
N VAL A 275 7.63 -8.67 8.39
CA VAL A 275 6.68 -8.31 7.34
C VAL A 275 7.38 -7.58 6.19
N ALA A 276 7.81 -6.33 6.39
CA ALA A 276 8.31 -5.49 5.31
C ALA A 276 9.52 -6.11 4.60
N VAL A 277 10.53 -6.61 5.33
CA VAL A 277 11.72 -7.23 4.72
C VAL A 277 11.41 -8.59 4.06
N PRO A 278 10.64 -9.50 4.69
CA PRO A 278 10.13 -10.71 4.03
C PRO A 278 9.33 -10.50 2.73
N GLU A 279 8.67 -9.35 2.54
CA GLU A 279 7.99 -9.04 1.27
C GLU A 279 8.96 -8.99 0.08
N PHE A 280 10.23 -8.61 0.30
CA PHE A 280 11.26 -8.56 -0.74
C PHE A 280 11.63 -9.96 -1.27
N ASP A 281 11.42 -11.00 -0.46
CA ASP A 281 11.58 -12.39 -0.88
C ASP A 281 10.37 -12.91 -1.68
N GLY A 282 9.31 -12.12 -1.86
CA GLY A 282 8.04 -12.55 -2.45
C GLY A 282 7.18 -13.41 -1.53
N ARG A 283 7.46 -13.41 -0.21
CA ARG A 283 6.70 -14.21 0.76
C ARG A 283 5.29 -13.67 0.95
N LEU A 284 4.33 -14.58 1.12
CA LEU A 284 2.96 -14.26 1.51
C LEU A 284 2.90 -14.03 3.01
N ILE A 285 2.43 -12.86 3.43
CA ILE A 285 2.34 -12.51 4.85
C ILE A 285 1.06 -13.11 5.43
N THR A 286 1.19 -13.89 6.51
CA THR A 286 0.04 -14.55 7.17
C THR A 286 -0.31 -13.87 8.50
N VAL A 287 -0.38 -14.63 9.61
CA VAL A 287 -0.80 -14.14 10.93
C VAL A 287 0.19 -14.56 12.02
N PRO A 288 0.21 -13.88 13.17
CA PRO A 288 0.99 -14.31 14.32
C PRO A 288 0.41 -15.57 14.92
N PHE A 289 1.20 -16.64 14.89
CA PHE A 289 0.81 -17.92 15.47
C PHE A 289 1.58 -18.26 16.74
N SER A 290 2.63 -17.52 17.07
CA SER A 290 3.36 -17.69 18.32
C SER A 290 3.89 -16.37 18.86
N PHE A 291 4.04 -16.33 20.19
CA PHE A 291 4.34 -15.14 20.96
C PHE A 291 5.47 -15.44 21.93
N LYS A 292 6.37 -14.48 22.10
CA LYS A 292 7.47 -14.59 23.06
C LYS A 292 6.95 -14.29 24.46
N GLU A 293 7.00 -15.30 25.31
CA GLU A 293 6.61 -15.25 26.72
C GLU A 293 7.84 -15.41 27.61
N THR A 294 7.73 -14.95 28.86
CA THR A 294 8.71 -15.24 29.91
C THR A 294 8.09 -16.27 30.84
N ASP A 295 8.75 -17.41 31.03
CA ASP A 295 8.26 -18.45 31.93
C ASP A 295 8.58 -18.17 33.42
N GLU A 296 8.18 -19.08 34.31
CA GLU A 296 8.37 -18.97 35.76
C GLU A 296 9.86 -18.89 36.18
N ASP A 297 10.77 -19.39 35.35
CA ASP A 297 12.23 -19.35 35.59
C ASP A 297 12.87 -18.07 35.01
N GLY A 298 12.08 -17.16 34.43
CA GLY A 298 12.56 -15.95 33.78
C GLY A 298 13.22 -16.19 32.42
N LEU A 299 12.96 -17.34 31.77
CA LEU A 299 13.52 -17.68 30.46
C LEU A 299 12.52 -17.36 29.33
N PRO A 300 13.00 -16.82 28.19
CA PRO A 300 12.16 -16.54 27.05
C PRO A 300 11.78 -17.82 26.30
N VAL A 301 10.49 -18.06 26.12
CA VAL A 301 9.92 -19.19 25.36
C VAL A 301 8.93 -18.69 24.31
N TYR A 302 8.77 -19.46 23.23
CA TYR A 302 7.75 -19.13 22.22
C TYR A 302 6.54 -20.03 22.43
N VAL A 303 5.40 -19.42 22.69
CA VAL A 303 4.14 -20.13 22.96
C VAL A 303 3.23 -19.92 21.75
N ALA A 304 2.75 -21.03 21.18
CA ALA A 304 1.83 -20.97 20.04
C ALA A 304 0.40 -20.66 20.50
N ASP A 305 -0.32 -19.88 19.69
CA ASP A 305 -1.77 -19.79 19.71
C ASP A 305 -2.34 -20.86 18.75
N PRO A 306 -3.06 -21.88 19.25
CA PRO A 306 -3.54 -22.98 18.41
C PRO A 306 -4.49 -22.56 17.29
N GLU A 307 -5.32 -21.53 17.52
CA GLU A 307 -6.30 -21.07 16.53
C GLU A 307 -5.59 -20.32 15.41
N ARG A 308 -4.62 -19.46 15.75
CA ARG A 308 -3.78 -18.80 14.75
C ARG A 308 -2.85 -19.76 14.01
N ALA A 309 -2.34 -20.79 14.67
CA ALA A 309 -1.59 -21.86 14.00
C ALA A 309 -2.47 -22.60 12.98
N ALA A 310 -3.76 -22.80 13.27
CA ALA A 310 -4.72 -23.36 12.32
C ALA A 310 -4.96 -22.44 11.11
N ARG A 311 -5.01 -21.12 11.29
CA ARG A 311 -5.08 -20.14 10.18
C ARG A 311 -3.86 -20.23 9.27
N VAL A 312 -2.64 -20.19 9.83
CA VAL A 312 -1.40 -20.34 9.04
C VAL A 312 -1.38 -21.66 8.27
N ALA A 313 -1.69 -22.76 8.95
CA ALA A 313 -1.76 -24.09 8.34
C ALA A 313 -2.83 -24.17 7.23
N GLY A 314 -4.01 -23.58 7.46
CA GLY A 314 -5.10 -23.54 6.51
C GLY A 314 -4.72 -22.82 5.22
N ILE A 315 -4.14 -21.61 5.34
CA ILE A 315 -3.65 -20.84 4.18
C ILE A 315 -2.59 -21.66 3.43
N ALA A 316 -1.58 -22.19 4.13
CA ALA A 316 -0.50 -22.97 3.50
C ALA A 316 -1.01 -24.22 2.77
N VAL A 317 -1.91 -24.98 3.40
CA VAL A 317 -2.49 -26.19 2.80
C VAL A 317 -3.38 -25.85 1.61
N ARG A 318 -4.16 -24.77 1.66
CA ARG A 318 -4.98 -24.35 0.51
C ARG A 318 -4.12 -23.90 -0.67
N HIS A 319 -3.09 -23.09 -0.44
CA HIS A 319 -2.12 -22.73 -1.49
C HIS A 319 -1.45 -23.97 -2.11
N ALA A 320 -0.97 -24.89 -1.27
CA ALA A 320 -0.34 -26.12 -1.74
C ALA A 320 -1.30 -27.03 -2.54
N ARG A 321 -2.59 -27.08 -2.16
CA ARG A 321 -3.61 -27.87 -2.88
C ARG A 321 -3.83 -27.38 -4.31
N LEU A 322 -3.66 -26.10 -4.61
CA LEU A 322 -3.89 -25.55 -5.95
C LEU A 322 -3.10 -26.27 -7.05
N ARG A 323 -1.90 -26.76 -6.72
CA ARG A 323 -1.03 -27.53 -7.62
C ARG A 323 -1.56 -28.93 -7.93
N HIS A 324 -2.38 -29.48 -7.05
CA HIS A 324 -2.89 -30.85 -7.13
C HIS A 324 -4.31 -30.95 -7.68
N ILE A 325 -5.01 -29.82 -7.85
CA ILE A 325 -6.36 -29.78 -8.40
C ILE A 325 -6.26 -29.58 -9.92
N PRO A 326 -6.77 -30.51 -10.75
CA PRO A 326 -6.85 -30.33 -12.20
C PRO A 326 -7.60 -29.04 -12.55
N ALA A 327 -7.16 -28.34 -13.60
CA ALA A 327 -7.78 -27.07 -14.02
C ALA A 327 -9.30 -27.17 -14.21
N ALA A 328 -9.79 -28.26 -14.83
CA ALA A 328 -11.21 -28.50 -15.05
C ALA A 328 -12.03 -28.63 -13.76
N ASP A 329 -11.42 -29.08 -12.66
CA ASP A 329 -12.08 -29.29 -11.37
C ASP A 329 -11.92 -28.09 -10.42
N LYS A 330 -11.06 -27.12 -10.79
CA LYS A 330 -10.71 -25.98 -9.94
C LYS A 330 -11.84 -24.95 -9.93
N ARG A 331 -12.33 -24.62 -8.74
CA ARG A 331 -13.38 -23.63 -8.52
C ARG A 331 -12.81 -22.26 -8.20
N LEU A 332 -13.24 -21.26 -8.96
CA LEU A 332 -12.74 -19.89 -8.85
C LEU A 332 -13.86 -18.90 -8.52
N ALA A 333 -13.56 -17.95 -7.64
CA ALA A 333 -14.37 -16.76 -7.45
C ALA A 333 -13.63 -15.53 -8.01
N LEU A 334 -14.20 -14.86 -9.01
CA LEU A 334 -13.74 -13.57 -9.53
C LEU A 334 -14.60 -12.47 -8.92
N VAL A 335 -14.01 -11.64 -8.07
CA VAL A 335 -14.70 -10.54 -7.39
C VAL A 335 -14.31 -9.22 -8.04
N LEU A 336 -15.30 -8.43 -8.44
CA LEU A 336 -15.12 -7.09 -8.97
C LEU A 336 -15.35 -6.07 -7.84
N SER A 337 -14.38 -5.19 -7.64
CA SER A 337 -14.45 -4.10 -6.66
C SER A 337 -15.65 -3.19 -6.96
N ALA A 338 -16.42 -2.82 -5.94
CA ALA A 338 -17.58 -1.96 -6.08
C ALA A 338 -17.66 -1.01 -4.88
N TYR A 339 -17.06 0.16 -5.01
CA TYR A 339 -17.15 1.21 -4.01
C TYR A 339 -17.05 2.60 -4.68
N PRO A 340 -18.11 3.44 -4.61
CA PRO A 340 -19.44 3.10 -4.09
C PRO A 340 -20.13 1.98 -4.90
N THR A 341 -21.12 1.30 -4.31
CA THR A 341 -21.80 0.12 -4.91
C THR A 341 -22.86 0.44 -5.97
N LYS A 342 -22.75 1.60 -6.62
CA LYS A 342 -23.67 2.04 -7.68
C LYS A 342 -23.49 1.22 -8.95
N HIS A 343 -24.57 1.03 -9.73
CA HIS A 343 -24.49 0.33 -11.02
C HIS A 343 -23.61 1.04 -12.04
N SER A 344 -23.38 2.35 -11.88
CA SER A 344 -22.41 3.13 -12.66
C SER A 344 -20.95 2.90 -12.26
N ARG A 345 -20.71 2.21 -11.14
CA ARG A 345 -19.43 2.15 -10.43
C ARG A 345 -18.86 0.73 -10.20
N ILE A 346 -19.36 -0.29 -10.90
CA ILE A 346 -18.90 -1.67 -10.73
C ILE A 346 -17.54 -1.86 -11.41
N GLY A 347 -16.64 -2.60 -10.76
CA GLY A 347 -15.29 -2.82 -11.25
C GLY A 347 -14.40 -1.59 -11.06
N ASN A 348 -14.53 -0.86 -9.96
CA ASN A 348 -13.67 0.28 -9.67
C ASN A 348 -12.19 -0.15 -9.65
N ALA A 349 -11.40 0.44 -10.54
CA ALA A 349 -9.98 0.18 -10.71
C ALA A 349 -9.32 1.37 -11.39
N VAL A 350 -8.43 2.07 -10.68
CA VAL A 350 -7.73 3.24 -11.26
C VAL A 350 -6.84 2.78 -12.41
N GLY A 351 -7.05 3.33 -13.60
CA GLY A 351 -6.20 3.09 -14.77
C GLY A 351 -6.30 1.70 -15.42
N LEU A 352 -7.21 0.84 -14.96
CA LEU A 352 -7.42 -0.51 -15.50
C LEU A 352 -8.82 -0.61 -16.13
N ASP A 353 -8.89 -1.20 -17.32
CA ASP A 353 -10.13 -1.67 -17.94
C ASP A 353 -10.51 -3.02 -17.31
N THR A 354 -11.21 -2.95 -16.19
CA THR A 354 -11.62 -4.11 -15.39
C THR A 354 -12.48 -5.11 -16.16
N PRO A 355 -13.51 -4.68 -16.94
CA PRO A 355 -14.30 -5.59 -17.76
C PRO A 355 -13.46 -6.30 -18.83
N ALA A 356 -12.65 -5.58 -19.60
CA ALA A 356 -11.81 -6.19 -20.63
C ALA A 356 -10.75 -7.12 -20.02
N SER A 357 -10.15 -6.72 -18.90
CA SER A 357 -9.17 -7.52 -18.16
C SER A 357 -9.78 -8.81 -17.60
N ALA A 358 -11.02 -8.77 -17.10
CA ALA A 358 -11.74 -9.95 -16.67
C ALA A 358 -11.93 -10.92 -17.84
N VAL A 359 -12.40 -10.43 -18.99
CA VAL A 359 -12.60 -11.24 -20.19
C VAL A 359 -11.26 -11.83 -20.68
N ALA A 360 -10.17 -11.06 -20.67
CA ALA A 360 -8.83 -11.53 -21.06
C ALA A 360 -8.34 -12.67 -20.16
N LEU A 361 -8.42 -12.50 -18.84
CA LEU A 361 -8.05 -13.53 -17.86
C LEU A 361 -8.91 -14.78 -18.03
N LEU A 362 -10.24 -14.63 -18.17
CA LEU A 362 -11.16 -15.77 -18.30
C LEU A 362 -10.96 -16.53 -19.62
N ARG A 363 -10.62 -15.85 -20.72
CA ARG A 363 -10.25 -16.50 -21.99
C ARG A 363 -8.98 -17.34 -21.84
N ARG A 364 -7.97 -16.82 -21.14
CA ARG A 364 -6.77 -17.58 -20.83
C ARG A 364 -7.07 -18.79 -19.95
N LEU A 365 -7.82 -18.63 -18.86
CA LEU A 365 -8.21 -19.74 -17.98
C LEU A 365 -8.96 -20.83 -18.76
N ARG A 366 -9.86 -20.45 -19.66
CA ARG A 366 -10.55 -21.43 -20.52
C ARG A 366 -9.58 -22.18 -21.44
N ALA A 367 -8.61 -21.49 -22.03
CA ALA A 367 -7.59 -22.10 -22.88
C ALA A 367 -6.73 -23.10 -22.11
N ASP A 368 -6.48 -22.84 -20.82
CA ASP A 368 -5.74 -23.71 -19.91
C ASP A 368 -6.60 -24.83 -19.30
N GLY A 369 -7.86 -24.95 -19.73
CA GLY A 369 -8.74 -26.08 -19.43
C GLY A 369 -9.63 -25.92 -18.20
N PHE A 370 -9.78 -24.69 -17.67
CA PHE A 370 -10.73 -24.41 -16.58
C PHE A 370 -12.18 -24.52 -17.06
N ASP A 371 -13.05 -25.11 -16.24
CA ASP A 371 -14.49 -25.18 -16.53
C ASP A 371 -15.19 -23.87 -16.18
N LEU A 372 -15.44 -23.05 -17.19
CA LEU A 372 -16.20 -21.80 -17.08
C LEU A 372 -17.62 -21.93 -17.69
N GLY A 373 -18.11 -23.15 -17.89
CA GLY A 373 -19.38 -23.43 -18.57
C GLY A 373 -19.28 -23.45 -20.11
N PRO A 374 -20.41 -23.61 -20.82
CA PRO A 374 -20.46 -23.64 -22.28
C PRO A 374 -20.00 -22.31 -22.91
N VAL A 375 -19.56 -22.34 -24.17
CA VAL A 375 -19.13 -21.13 -24.93
C VAL A 375 -20.33 -20.33 -25.41
N GLU A 376 -21.41 -21.01 -25.79
CA GLU A 376 -22.60 -20.43 -26.40
C GLU A 376 -23.87 -20.94 -25.71
N GLY A 377 -24.96 -20.19 -25.87
CA GLY A 377 -26.27 -20.49 -25.28
C GLY A 377 -26.53 -19.74 -23.96
N PRO A 378 -27.70 -19.96 -23.35
CA PRO A 378 -28.15 -19.21 -22.17
C PRO A 378 -27.28 -19.45 -20.92
N GLU A 379 -26.63 -20.61 -20.85
CA GLU A 379 -25.68 -20.96 -19.78
C GLU A 379 -24.24 -20.54 -20.10
N ALA A 380 -23.99 -19.81 -21.18
CA ALA A 380 -22.65 -19.25 -21.45
C ALA A 380 -22.38 -18.05 -20.53
N LEU A 381 -21.10 -17.73 -20.34
CA LEU A 381 -20.72 -16.48 -19.68
C LEU A 381 -20.78 -15.33 -20.71
N PRO A 382 -21.65 -14.31 -20.50
CA PRO A 382 -21.73 -13.15 -21.40
C PRO A 382 -20.38 -12.44 -21.54
N GLY A 383 -20.10 -11.87 -22.72
CA GLY A 383 -18.83 -11.21 -23.01
C GLY A 383 -17.65 -12.14 -23.34
N LEU A 384 -17.68 -13.42 -22.93
CA LEU A 384 -16.51 -14.29 -23.10
C LEU A 384 -16.24 -14.66 -24.57
N ALA A 385 -17.29 -15.02 -25.30
CA ALA A 385 -17.20 -15.41 -26.71
C ALA A 385 -16.98 -14.20 -27.63
N SER A 386 -17.78 -13.14 -27.45
CA SER A 386 -17.68 -11.87 -28.18
C SER A 386 -16.37 -11.13 -27.89
N GLY A 387 -15.93 -11.15 -26.63
CA GLY A 387 -14.80 -10.36 -26.15
C GLY A 387 -15.20 -9.01 -25.58
N ASP A 388 -16.50 -8.77 -25.46
CA ASP A 388 -17.05 -7.51 -24.98
C ASP A 388 -17.24 -7.56 -23.45
N GLY A 389 -16.45 -6.77 -22.73
CA GLY A 389 -16.57 -6.65 -21.28
C GLY A 389 -17.89 -6.04 -20.82
N ASP A 390 -18.55 -5.23 -21.66
CA ASP A 390 -19.79 -4.54 -21.29
C ASP A 390 -20.95 -5.54 -21.16
N GLU A 391 -20.95 -6.61 -21.95
CA GLU A 391 -21.92 -7.71 -21.82
C GLU A 391 -21.80 -8.41 -20.45
N LEU A 392 -20.57 -8.59 -19.95
CA LEU A 392 -20.33 -9.21 -18.64
C LEU A 392 -20.86 -8.33 -17.51
N ILE A 393 -20.60 -7.01 -17.56
CA ILE A 393 -21.05 -6.07 -16.53
C ILE A 393 -22.57 -5.93 -16.52
N ARG A 394 -23.21 -5.78 -17.69
CA ARG A 394 -24.67 -5.73 -17.79
C ARG A 394 -25.33 -6.99 -17.21
N ALA A 395 -24.80 -8.16 -17.54
CA ALA A 395 -25.30 -9.43 -17.00
C ALA A 395 -25.13 -9.54 -15.47
N LEU A 396 -24.05 -8.98 -14.90
CA LEU A 396 -23.87 -8.92 -13.44
C LEU A 396 -24.87 -7.98 -12.76
N ILE A 397 -25.16 -6.83 -13.38
CA ILE A 397 -26.16 -5.88 -12.90
C ILE A 397 -27.57 -6.51 -12.94
N GLU A 398 -27.94 -7.13 -14.07
CA GLU A 398 -29.20 -7.84 -14.25
C GLU A 398 -29.38 -9.00 -13.27
N ALA A 399 -28.28 -9.62 -12.83
CA ALA A 399 -28.28 -10.65 -11.79
C ALA A 399 -28.55 -10.11 -10.37
N GLY A 400 -28.94 -8.84 -10.23
CA GLY A 400 -29.43 -8.25 -8.98
C GLY A 400 -28.37 -7.44 -8.24
N GLY A 401 -27.66 -6.55 -8.95
CA GLY A 401 -26.63 -5.66 -8.39
C GLY A 401 -27.02 -4.95 -7.08
N HIS A 402 -26.02 -4.44 -6.36
CA HIS A 402 -26.22 -3.91 -5.00
C HIS A 402 -26.73 -2.46 -4.93
N ASP A 403 -27.15 -1.88 -6.06
CA ASP A 403 -27.69 -0.52 -6.10
C ASP A 403 -29.21 -0.54 -5.81
N GLN A 404 -29.59 -0.19 -4.58
CA GLN A 404 -30.98 -0.30 -4.11
C GLN A 404 -31.95 0.58 -4.88
N ASP A 405 -31.48 1.68 -5.49
CA ASP A 405 -32.31 2.58 -6.29
C ASP A 405 -32.86 1.89 -7.56
N TRP A 406 -32.14 0.88 -8.06
CA TRP A 406 -32.46 0.19 -9.31
C TRP A 406 -32.75 -1.31 -9.14
N LEU A 407 -32.59 -1.85 -7.93
CA LEU A 407 -32.80 -3.26 -7.64
C LEU A 407 -34.30 -3.56 -7.46
N THR A 408 -34.87 -4.37 -8.36
CA THR A 408 -36.29 -4.76 -8.26
C THR A 408 -36.49 -5.98 -7.38
N GLU A 409 -37.68 -6.10 -6.76
CA GLU A 409 -38.07 -7.30 -6.00
C GLU A 409 -38.00 -8.57 -6.88
N GLU A 410 -38.31 -8.44 -8.17
CA GLU A 410 -38.26 -9.54 -9.11
C GLU A 410 -36.83 -10.00 -9.41
N GLN A 411 -35.88 -9.08 -9.62
CA GLN A 411 -34.46 -9.42 -9.77
C GLN A 411 -33.94 -10.14 -8.53
N LEU A 412 -34.27 -9.64 -7.34
CA LEU A 412 -33.90 -10.26 -6.07
C LEU A 412 -34.52 -11.67 -5.91
N ALA A 413 -35.79 -11.85 -6.30
CA ALA A 413 -36.49 -13.13 -6.21
C ALA A 413 -36.02 -14.17 -7.25
N ARG A 414 -35.61 -13.72 -8.44
CA ARG A 414 -35.10 -14.57 -9.54
C ARG A 414 -33.63 -14.94 -9.37
N ASN A 415 -32.86 -14.21 -8.55
CA ASN A 415 -31.42 -14.44 -8.36
C ASN A 415 -31.12 -15.89 -7.90
N PRO A 416 -30.25 -16.64 -8.61
CA PRO A 416 -29.98 -18.04 -8.35
C PRO A 416 -28.98 -18.28 -7.20
N VAL A 417 -28.22 -17.28 -6.77
CA VAL A 417 -27.21 -17.38 -5.71
C VAL A 417 -27.80 -16.91 -4.39
N ARG A 418 -28.22 -17.89 -3.58
CA ARG A 418 -28.99 -17.68 -2.35
C ARG A 418 -28.37 -18.50 -1.23
N ILE A 419 -28.14 -17.87 -0.08
CA ILE A 419 -27.53 -18.49 1.09
C ILE A 419 -28.62 -18.68 2.15
N PRO A 420 -28.98 -19.92 2.51
CA PRO A 420 -29.95 -20.16 3.58
C PRO A 420 -29.49 -19.54 4.90
N ALA A 421 -30.37 -18.81 5.59
CA ALA A 421 -30.05 -18.20 6.88
C ALA A 421 -29.63 -19.24 7.94
N ALA A 422 -30.13 -20.47 7.86
CA ALA A 422 -29.71 -21.58 8.73
C ALA A 422 -28.23 -21.96 8.55
N ASP A 423 -27.75 -21.97 7.30
CA ASP A 423 -26.34 -22.24 6.98
C ASP A 423 -25.44 -21.11 7.47
N TYR A 424 -25.84 -19.88 7.19
CA TYR A 424 -25.12 -18.71 7.67
C TYR A 424 -25.04 -18.67 9.20
N ARG A 425 -26.14 -18.86 9.93
CA ARG A 425 -26.15 -18.91 11.41
C ARG A 425 -25.20 -19.98 11.96
N ARG A 426 -25.12 -21.15 11.32
CA ARG A 426 -24.20 -22.23 11.71
C ARG A 426 -22.73 -21.80 11.57
N TRP A 427 -22.38 -21.12 10.49
CA TRP A 427 -21.01 -20.63 10.29
C TRP A 427 -20.69 -19.45 11.19
N TYR A 428 -21.61 -18.49 11.28
CA TYR A 428 -21.50 -17.29 12.09
C TYR A 428 -21.26 -17.62 13.56
N ALA A 429 -21.92 -18.64 14.11
CA ALA A 429 -21.72 -19.08 15.50
C ALA A 429 -20.28 -19.53 15.85
N ARG A 430 -19.41 -19.77 14.85
CA ARG A 430 -17.99 -20.10 15.05
C ARG A 430 -17.08 -18.88 15.14
N LEU A 431 -17.57 -17.70 14.77
CA LEU A 431 -16.80 -16.47 14.85
C LEU A 431 -16.58 -16.06 16.32
N PRO A 432 -15.46 -15.38 16.63
CA PRO A 432 -15.20 -14.87 17.97
C PRO A 432 -16.34 -14.00 18.48
N GLN A 433 -16.61 -14.12 19.78
CA GLN A 433 -17.70 -13.38 20.42
C GLN A 433 -17.59 -11.87 20.23
N GLU A 434 -16.38 -11.31 20.35
CA GLU A 434 -16.10 -9.88 20.16
C GLU A 434 -16.60 -9.37 18.79
N LEU A 435 -16.25 -10.08 17.70
CA LEU A 435 -16.72 -9.71 16.37
C LEU A 435 -18.24 -9.86 16.24
N ARG A 436 -18.82 -10.93 16.81
CA ARG A 436 -20.27 -11.14 16.75
C ARG A 436 -21.05 -10.05 17.49
N GLU A 437 -20.55 -9.62 18.65
CA GLU A 437 -21.15 -8.53 19.43
C GLU A 437 -21.09 -7.21 18.66
N ALA A 438 -19.95 -6.91 18.01
CA ALA A 438 -19.82 -5.72 17.18
C ALA A 438 -20.81 -5.75 16.00
N VAL A 439 -20.87 -6.87 15.26
CA VAL A 439 -21.78 -7.04 14.11
C VAL A 439 -23.23 -6.96 14.56
N GLU A 440 -23.63 -7.68 15.61
CA GLU A 440 -25.02 -7.69 16.09
C GLU A 440 -25.46 -6.33 16.65
N GLY A 441 -24.52 -5.57 17.22
CA GLY A 441 -24.77 -4.22 17.70
C GLY A 441 -25.16 -3.23 16.60
N HIS A 442 -24.66 -3.42 15.37
CA HIS A 442 -24.94 -2.52 14.23
C HIS A 442 -25.97 -3.09 13.25
N TRP A 443 -25.99 -4.41 13.07
CA TRP A 443 -26.72 -5.08 12.00
C TRP A 443 -27.84 -6.01 12.50
N GLY A 444 -28.08 -6.04 13.81
CA GLY A 444 -29.08 -6.92 14.43
C GLY A 444 -28.64 -8.38 14.49
N PRO A 445 -29.52 -9.31 14.88
CA PRO A 445 -29.18 -10.73 14.91
C PRO A 445 -29.06 -11.33 13.49
N PRO A 446 -28.26 -12.38 13.28
CA PRO A 446 -28.16 -13.04 11.98
C PRO A 446 -29.53 -13.63 11.56
N PRO A 447 -29.94 -13.53 10.28
CA PRO A 447 -29.13 -13.15 9.11
C PRO A 447 -29.03 -11.64 8.81
N GLY A 448 -29.54 -10.76 9.68
CA GLY A 448 -29.72 -9.34 9.38
C GLY A 448 -30.90 -9.07 8.44
N GLU A 449 -30.93 -7.87 7.85
CA GLU A 449 -32.02 -7.42 6.96
C GLU A 449 -31.54 -7.10 5.53
N MET A 450 -30.24 -6.88 5.32
CA MET A 450 -29.71 -6.51 4.00
C MET A 450 -29.73 -7.67 3.01
N PHE A 451 -30.39 -7.44 1.87
CA PHE A 451 -30.55 -8.40 0.77
C PHE A 451 -31.07 -9.78 1.24
N VAL A 452 -31.97 -9.78 2.23
CA VAL A 452 -32.64 -11.00 2.72
C VAL A 452 -34.00 -11.12 2.07
N ASP A 453 -34.23 -12.22 1.36
CA ASP A 453 -35.54 -12.55 0.81
C ASP A 453 -36.18 -13.69 1.61
N THR A 454 -37.46 -13.52 1.96
CA THR A 454 -38.26 -14.48 2.73
C THR A 454 -39.37 -15.13 1.90
N SER A 455 -39.42 -14.86 0.60
CA SER A 455 -40.46 -15.36 -0.31
C SER A 455 -40.47 -16.89 -0.43
N ARG A 456 -39.29 -17.54 -0.38
CA ARG A 456 -39.12 -19.00 -0.51
C ARG A 456 -38.96 -19.71 0.82
N ASP A 457 -38.21 -19.12 1.74
CA ASP A 457 -37.97 -19.63 3.09
C ASP A 457 -38.36 -18.55 4.12
N PRO A 458 -39.34 -18.81 5.01
CA PRO A 458 -39.69 -17.88 6.08
C PRO A 458 -38.53 -17.59 7.06
N GLU A 459 -37.51 -18.45 7.14
CA GLU A 459 -36.29 -18.19 7.92
C GLU A 459 -35.32 -17.23 7.23
N GLY A 460 -35.54 -16.94 5.93
CA GLY A 460 -34.76 -16.00 5.13
C GLY A 460 -33.61 -16.63 4.34
N GLU A 461 -33.36 -16.08 3.15
CA GLU A 461 -32.20 -16.38 2.30
C GLU A 461 -31.46 -15.08 1.98
N ILE A 462 -30.15 -15.06 2.23
CA ILE A 462 -29.29 -13.93 1.86
C ILE A 462 -28.94 -14.05 0.37
N VAL A 463 -29.26 -13.03 -0.41
CA VAL A 463 -29.09 -13.03 -1.88
C VAL A 463 -27.78 -12.34 -2.28
N LEU A 464 -27.01 -12.96 -3.19
CA LEU A 464 -25.75 -12.42 -3.68
C LEU A 464 -25.83 -12.05 -5.17
N ALA A 465 -25.41 -10.83 -5.52
CA ALA A 465 -25.28 -10.40 -6.90
C ALA A 465 -24.10 -11.11 -7.59
N ALA A 466 -24.38 -12.22 -8.28
CA ALA A 466 -23.34 -13.07 -8.84
C ALA A 466 -23.81 -13.89 -10.04
N LEU A 467 -22.87 -14.13 -10.97
CA LEU A 467 -23.03 -15.07 -12.08
C LEU A 467 -22.26 -16.36 -11.76
N ARG A 468 -22.96 -17.49 -11.79
CA ARG A 468 -22.34 -18.82 -11.66
C ARG A 468 -22.35 -19.53 -13.01
N ARG A 469 -21.19 -19.97 -13.48
CA ARG A 469 -21.00 -20.67 -14.78
C ARG A 469 -19.92 -21.74 -14.64
N GLY A 470 -20.28 -23.01 -14.81
CA GLY A 470 -19.36 -24.14 -14.54
C GLY A 470 -18.80 -24.08 -13.12
N ASN A 471 -17.47 -24.07 -13.02
CA ASN A 471 -16.70 -23.91 -11.78
C ASN A 471 -16.28 -22.45 -11.49
N LEU A 472 -16.82 -21.47 -12.22
CA LEU A 472 -16.61 -20.04 -12.00
C LEU A 472 -17.80 -19.39 -11.29
N LEU A 473 -17.48 -18.50 -10.35
CA LEU A 473 -18.39 -17.54 -9.77
C LEU A 473 -17.85 -16.13 -10.02
N VAL A 474 -18.59 -15.26 -10.70
CA VAL A 474 -18.27 -13.83 -10.85
C VAL A 474 -19.18 -13.03 -9.93
N VAL A 475 -18.62 -12.19 -9.06
CA VAL A 475 -19.33 -11.56 -7.94
C VAL A 475 -19.05 -10.05 -7.92
N ILE A 476 -20.08 -9.25 -7.69
CA ILE A 476 -19.90 -7.84 -7.30
C ILE A 476 -19.56 -7.83 -5.81
N GLN A 477 -18.46 -7.18 -5.42
CA GLN A 477 -18.07 -7.14 -4.02
C GLN A 477 -19.21 -6.58 -3.14
N PRO A 478 -19.55 -7.25 -2.02
CA PRO A 478 -20.61 -6.77 -1.13
C PRO A 478 -20.37 -5.35 -0.60
N PRO A 479 -21.43 -4.55 -0.36
CA PRO A 479 -21.32 -3.19 0.14
C PRO A 479 -20.70 -3.13 1.53
N ARG A 480 -20.01 -2.03 1.81
CA ARG A 480 -19.34 -1.77 3.09
C ARG A 480 -20.33 -1.48 4.23
N GLY A 481 -21.54 -1.00 3.92
CA GLY A 481 -22.61 -0.71 4.88
C GLY A 481 -22.89 0.78 5.15
N PHE A 482 -22.03 1.71 4.71
CA PHE A 482 -22.21 3.14 5.01
C PHE A 482 -23.41 3.78 4.28
N GLY A 483 -23.78 3.26 3.10
CA GLY A 483 -24.98 3.71 2.38
C GLY A 483 -26.26 3.28 3.08
N GLU A 484 -26.26 2.08 3.67
CA GLU A 484 -27.39 1.52 4.41
C GLU A 484 -27.54 2.08 5.83
N ASN A 485 -26.46 2.63 6.38
CA ASN A 485 -26.48 3.37 7.64
C ASN A 485 -25.70 4.70 7.54
N PRO A 486 -26.30 5.76 6.94
CA PRO A 486 -25.64 7.06 6.80
C PRO A 486 -25.28 7.72 8.15
N ILE A 487 -26.00 7.39 9.22
CA ILE A 487 -25.71 7.88 10.58
C ILE A 487 -24.32 7.42 11.03
N ALA A 488 -23.90 6.21 10.64
CA ALA A 488 -22.57 5.68 10.96
C ALA A 488 -21.43 6.54 10.36
N ILE A 489 -21.69 7.28 9.27
CA ILE A 489 -20.69 8.18 8.67
C ILE A 489 -20.29 9.29 9.67
N TYR A 490 -21.24 9.75 10.51
CA TYR A 490 -21.00 10.79 11.51
C TYR A 490 -20.41 10.28 12.84
N HIS A 491 -20.41 8.97 13.09
CA HIS A 491 -20.13 8.46 14.44
C HIS A 491 -19.19 7.25 14.47
N ASP A 492 -19.25 6.37 13.48
CA ASP A 492 -18.73 5.00 13.57
C ASP A 492 -17.80 4.66 12.39
N PRO A 493 -16.58 5.23 12.34
CA PRO A 493 -15.58 4.86 11.34
C PRO A 493 -15.16 3.38 11.43
N ASP A 494 -15.45 2.73 12.56
CA ASP A 494 -15.22 1.31 12.86
C ASP A 494 -16.43 0.41 12.54
N LEU A 495 -17.41 0.88 11.76
CA LEU A 495 -18.58 0.10 11.32
C LEU A 495 -18.18 -1.33 10.92
N PRO A 496 -18.62 -2.42 11.58
CA PRO A 496 -18.20 -3.78 11.24
C PRO A 496 -18.79 -4.24 9.90
N PRO A 497 -18.23 -5.27 9.25
CA PRO A 497 -18.85 -5.86 8.06
C PRO A 497 -20.26 -6.38 8.41
N SER A 498 -21.18 -6.26 7.45
CA SER A 498 -22.54 -6.71 7.65
C SER A 498 -22.68 -8.23 7.60
N HIS A 499 -23.86 -8.73 7.98
CA HIS A 499 -24.16 -10.15 7.81
C HIS A 499 -24.15 -10.59 6.35
N HIS A 500 -24.62 -9.76 5.42
CA HIS A 500 -24.54 -10.02 3.98
C HIS A 500 -23.09 -10.16 3.51
N TYR A 501 -22.24 -9.21 3.92
CA TYR A 501 -20.81 -9.23 3.60
C TYR A 501 -20.14 -10.51 4.10
N LEU A 502 -20.32 -10.85 5.38
CA LEU A 502 -19.73 -12.05 5.99
C LEU A 502 -20.28 -13.34 5.36
N ALA A 503 -21.58 -13.40 5.07
CA ALA A 503 -22.21 -14.54 4.44
C ALA A 503 -21.64 -14.79 3.04
N ALA A 504 -21.42 -13.73 2.26
CA ALA A 504 -20.89 -13.82 0.89
C ALA A 504 -19.53 -14.54 0.84
N TYR A 505 -18.52 -13.98 1.52
CA TYR A 505 -17.18 -14.57 1.52
C TYR A 505 -17.16 -15.95 2.20
N ARG A 506 -17.96 -16.12 3.26
CA ARG A 506 -18.02 -17.41 3.94
C ARG A 506 -18.62 -18.50 3.07
N TRP A 507 -19.68 -18.21 2.33
CA TRP A 507 -20.31 -19.14 1.41
C TRP A 507 -19.36 -19.49 0.24
N ILE A 508 -18.65 -18.50 -0.30
CA ILE A 508 -17.63 -18.71 -1.35
C ILE A 508 -16.58 -19.73 -0.88
N ALA A 509 -16.04 -19.54 0.33
CA ALA A 509 -14.95 -20.35 0.86
C ALA A 509 -15.37 -21.73 1.43
N THR A 510 -16.65 -21.90 1.79
CA THR A 510 -17.17 -23.12 2.43
C THR A 510 -17.33 -24.24 1.40
N ALA A 511 -16.95 -25.46 1.74
CA ALA A 511 -17.03 -26.61 0.83
C ALA A 511 -18.47 -26.92 0.40
N GLN A 512 -18.65 -27.48 -0.79
CA GLN A 512 -19.96 -27.87 -1.32
C GLN A 512 -20.72 -28.84 -0.41
N ALA A 513 -20.00 -29.77 0.23
CA ALA A 513 -20.59 -30.72 1.18
C ALA A 513 -21.18 -30.04 2.43
N ASP A 514 -20.76 -28.82 2.74
CA ASP A 514 -21.19 -28.04 3.90
C ASP A 514 -22.15 -26.89 3.53
N GLY A 515 -22.62 -26.83 2.28
CA GLY A 515 -23.58 -25.84 1.77
C GLY A 515 -22.97 -24.61 1.08
N GLY A 516 -21.66 -24.58 0.84
CA GLY A 516 -20.99 -23.45 0.16
C GLY A 516 -20.70 -23.67 -1.32
N PHE A 517 -20.06 -22.69 -1.96
CA PHE A 517 -19.56 -22.81 -3.34
C PHE A 517 -18.31 -23.70 -3.43
N GLY A 518 -17.43 -23.57 -2.44
CA GLY A 518 -16.19 -24.34 -2.33
C GLY A 518 -15.12 -23.86 -3.29
N ALA A 519 -14.87 -22.55 -3.35
CA ALA A 519 -13.78 -21.96 -4.11
C ALA A 519 -12.43 -22.49 -3.60
N ASP A 520 -11.57 -22.83 -4.56
CA ASP A 520 -10.18 -23.20 -4.30
C ASP A 520 -9.28 -21.96 -4.23
N ALA A 521 -9.61 -20.93 -5.01
CA ALA A 521 -8.96 -19.62 -4.98
C ALA A 521 -9.94 -18.49 -5.34
N MET A 522 -9.59 -17.27 -4.94
CA MET A 522 -10.29 -16.04 -5.27
C MET A 522 -9.37 -15.10 -6.03
N VAL A 523 -9.92 -14.41 -7.04
CA VAL A 523 -9.27 -13.32 -7.75
C VAL A 523 -10.05 -12.04 -7.44
N HIS A 524 -9.42 -11.05 -6.83
CA HIS A 524 -9.96 -9.69 -6.80
C HIS A 524 -9.41 -8.92 -7.99
N LEU A 525 -10.28 -8.38 -8.84
CA LEU A 525 -9.86 -7.62 -10.01
C LEU A 525 -10.18 -6.14 -9.83
N GLY A 526 -9.12 -5.34 -9.69
CA GLY A 526 -9.18 -3.88 -9.58
C GLY A 526 -8.71 -3.35 -8.24
N LYS A 527 -7.78 -2.39 -8.28
CA LYS A 527 -7.41 -1.56 -7.13
C LYS A 527 -8.56 -0.60 -6.79
N HIS A 528 -9.15 -0.67 -5.60
CA HIS A 528 -9.00 -1.74 -4.62
C HIS A 528 -10.38 -2.13 -4.10
N GLY A 529 -10.46 -3.32 -3.54
CA GLY A 529 -11.63 -3.80 -2.85
C GLY A 529 -11.75 -3.12 -1.48
N ASN A 530 -12.74 -3.55 -0.71
CA ASN A 530 -12.97 -3.05 0.65
C ASN A 530 -12.61 -4.08 1.75
N LEU A 531 -12.22 -5.31 1.39
CA LEU A 531 -11.94 -6.41 2.33
C LEU A 531 -10.74 -6.12 3.23
N GLU A 532 -9.62 -5.74 2.63
CA GLU A 532 -8.37 -5.43 3.32
C GLU A 532 -8.43 -4.14 4.13
N TRP A 533 -9.53 -3.39 4.03
CA TRP A 533 -9.82 -2.14 4.75
C TRP A 533 -10.90 -2.30 5.84
N LEU A 534 -11.42 -3.52 6.05
CA LEU A 534 -12.37 -3.77 7.13
C LEU A 534 -11.74 -3.51 8.52
N PRO A 535 -12.54 -3.18 9.54
CA PRO A 535 -12.02 -2.91 10.89
C PRO A 535 -11.26 -4.10 11.48
N GLY A 536 -10.21 -3.78 12.23
CA GLY A 536 -9.36 -4.75 12.92
C GLY A 536 -7.91 -4.29 12.96
N LYS A 537 -7.01 -5.15 13.45
CA LYS A 537 -5.61 -4.78 13.63
C LYS A 537 -4.93 -4.30 12.34
N ASN A 538 -3.96 -3.39 12.47
CA ASN A 538 -3.21 -2.80 11.35
C ASN A 538 -2.47 -3.87 10.54
N ALA A 539 -1.78 -4.78 11.23
CA ALA A 539 -1.17 -5.98 10.67
C ALA A 539 -1.15 -7.09 11.73
N GLY A 540 -0.86 -8.33 11.31
CA GLY A 540 -0.85 -9.48 12.21
C GLY A 540 -2.23 -9.77 12.81
N LEU A 541 -3.19 -10.04 11.92
CA LEU A 541 -4.61 -10.12 12.26
C LEU A 541 -4.97 -11.20 13.29
N SER A 542 -5.93 -10.86 14.16
CA SER A 542 -6.59 -11.80 15.07
C SER A 542 -7.84 -12.42 14.42
N ALA A 543 -8.41 -13.44 15.06
CA ALA A 543 -9.65 -14.08 14.61
C ALA A 543 -10.85 -13.12 14.60
N ALA A 544 -10.79 -12.04 15.40
CA ALA A 544 -11.86 -11.05 15.51
C ALA A 544 -11.75 -9.94 14.45
N CYS A 545 -10.65 -9.89 13.68
CA CYS A 545 -10.48 -8.91 12.62
C CYS A 545 -11.43 -9.21 11.45
N GLY A 546 -12.11 -8.20 10.92
CA GLY A 546 -13.04 -8.34 9.80
C GLY A 546 -12.44 -9.05 8.57
N PRO A 547 -11.23 -8.70 8.10
CA PRO A 547 -10.60 -9.36 6.96
C PRO A 547 -10.34 -10.87 7.19
N ASP A 548 -9.88 -11.25 8.39
CA ASP A 548 -9.60 -12.65 8.75
C ASP A 548 -10.88 -13.49 8.79
N ALA A 549 -11.94 -12.92 9.37
CA ALA A 549 -13.24 -13.58 9.47
C ALA A 549 -13.91 -13.79 8.10
N ALA A 550 -13.77 -12.83 7.19
CA ALA A 550 -14.34 -12.89 5.84
C ALA A 550 -13.55 -13.85 4.94
N LEU A 551 -12.24 -13.60 4.74
CA LEU A 551 -11.43 -14.34 3.76
C LEU A 551 -11.03 -15.74 4.25
N GLY A 552 -10.74 -15.86 5.54
CA GLY A 552 -10.30 -17.11 6.15
C GLY A 552 -9.00 -17.63 5.55
N ASP A 553 -9.02 -18.87 5.06
CA ASP A 553 -7.84 -19.55 4.50
C ASP A 553 -7.73 -19.45 2.98
N LEU A 554 -8.69 -18.79 2.32
CA LEU A 554 -8.81 -18.83 0.86
C LEU A 554 -7.64 -18.07 0.21
N PRO A 555 -6.88 -18.70 -0.71
CA PRO A 555 -5.87 -18.02 -1.51
C PRO A 555 -6.48 -16.84 -2.28
N LEU A 556 -5.91 -15.66 -2.11
CA LEU A 556 -6.32 -14.44 -2.79
C LEU A 556 -5.24 -14.02 -3.80
N ILE A 557 -5.55 -14.07 -5.08
CA ILE A 557 -4.73 -13.55 -6.16
C ILE A 557 -5.27 -12.16 -6.52
N TYR A 558 -4.41 -11.18 -6.65
CA TYR A 558 -4.85 -9.79 -6.77
C TYR A 558 -4.03 -9.03 -7.82
N PRO A 559 -4.55 -8.89 -9.06
CA PRO A 559 -4.01 -7.94 -10.02
C PRO A 559 -4.09 -6.51 -9.49
N PHE A 560 -2.94 -5.82 -9.42
CA PHE A 560 -2.82 -4.54 -8.72
C PHE A 560 -1.94 -3.54 -9.49
N LEU A 561 -2.24 -2.25 -9.45
CA LEU A 561 -1.47 -1.26 -10.21
C LEU A 561 -0.04 -1.07 -9.63
N VAL A 562 0.99 -1.17 -10.48
CA VAL A 562 2.42 -1.14 -10.06
C VAL A 562 2.84 0.15 -9.35
N ASN A 563 2.24 1.29 -9.70
CA ASN A 563 2.54 2.57 -9.05
C ASN A 563 1.69 2.83 -7.81
N ASP A 564 0.89 1.88 -7.31
CA ASP A 564 0.09 2.03 -6.10
C ASP A 564 0.54 1.09 -4.97
N PRO A 565 1.78 1.28 -4.49
CA PRO A 565 2.42 0.36 -3.55
C PRO A 565 1.72 0.29 -2.18
N GLY A 566 1.12 1.40 -1.73
CA GLY A 566 0.55 1.47 -0.40
C GLY A 566 -0.66 0.55 -0.23
N GLU A 567 -1.62 0.71 -1.13
CA GLU A 567 -2.87 -0.03 -1.12
C GLU A 567 -2.63 -1.52 -1.40
N GLY A 568 -1.73 -1.87 -2.33
CA GLY A 568 -1.38 -3.27 -2.56
C GLY A 568 -0.66 -3.90 -1.35
N THR A 569 0.21 -3.15 -0.67
CA THR A 569 0.83 -3.61 0.57
C THR A 569 -0.21 -3.87 1.66
N GLN A 570 -1.28 -3.08 1.73
CA GLN A 570 -2.37 -3.35 2.67
C GLN A 570 -3.06 -4.69 2.40
N ALA A 571 -3.34 -5.00 1.13
CA ALA A 571 -3.88 -6.30 0.74
C ALA A 571 -2.92 -7.46 1.09
N LYS A 572 -1.61 -7.30 0.88
CA LYS A 572 -0.60 -8.31 1.29
C LYS A 572 -0.64 -8.58 2.79
N ARG A 573 -0.74 -7.54 3.61
CA ARG A 573 -0.59 -7.61 5.08
C ARG A 573 -1.88 -7.93 5.84
N ARG A 574 -3.05 -7.62 5.27
CA ARG A 574 -4.37 -7.81 5.91
C ARG A 574 -5.27 -8.83 5.20
N ALA A 575 -4.87 -9.34 4.04
CA ALA A 575 -5.66 -10.31 3.28
C ALA A 575 -4.79 -11.43 2.66
N HIS A 576 -3.54 -11.59 3.12
CA HIS A 576 -2.56 -12.58 2.62
C HIS A 576 -2.51 -12.66 1.08
N ALA A 577 -2.67 -11.51 0.43
CA ALA A 577 -2.81 -11.44 -1.02
C ALA A 577 -1.51 -11.78 -1.74
N THR A 578 -1.63 -12.57 -2.81
CA THR A 578 -0.60 -12.74 -3.83
C THR A 578 -0.84 -11.68 -4.90
N LEU A 579 -0.10 -10.57 -4.83
CA LEU A 579 -0.23 -9.54 -5.86
C LEU A 579 0.35 -10.04 -7.17
N VAL A 580 -0.26 -9.60 -8.27
CA VAL A 580 0.29 -9.70 -9.61
C VAL A 580 0.19 -8.32 -10.20
N ASP A 581 1.25 -7.54 -10.07
CA ASP A 581 1.18 -6.14 -10.45
C ASP A 581 0.93 -5.97 -11.96
N HIS A 582 0.30 -4.87 -12.35
CA HIS A 582 0.01 -4.57 -13.73
C HIS A 582 0.49 -3.17 -14.11
N LEU A 583 0.69 -2.99 -15.41
CA LEU A 583 1.20 -1.76 -15.99
C LEU A 583 0.25 -0.59 -15.75
N VAL A 584 0.85 0.60 -15.73
CA VAL A 584 0.14 1.87 -15.80
C VAL A 584 -0.61 1.98 -17.13
N PRO A 585 -1.71 2.76 -17.20
CA PRO A 585 -2.39 3.01 -18.47
C PRO A 585 -1.46 3.65 -19.51
N PRO A 586 -1.77 3.53 -20.80
CA PRO A 586 -1.02 4.23 -21.84
C PRO A 586 -1.04 5.73 -21.57
N MET A 587 0.13 6.36 -21.67
CA MET A 587 0.31 7.79 -21.40
C MET A 587 0.60 8.53 -22.70
N ALA A 588 0.11 9.76 -22.82
CA ALA A 588 0.44 10.66 -23.92
C ALA A 588 0.51 12.12 -23.46
N ARG A 589 1.09 12.96 -24.31
CA ARG A 589 1.06 14.42 -24.13
C ARG A 589 -0.38 14.93 -24.35
N ALA A 590 -0.83 15.87 -23.53
CA ALA A 590 -2.18 16.43 -23.59
C ALA A 590 -2.47 17.19 -24.89
N ASP A 591 -1.45 17.86 -25.44
CA ASP A 591 -1.53 18.74 -26.61
C ASP A 591 -2.51 19.92 -26.43
N SER A 592 -2.53 20.83 -27.41
CA SER A 592 -3.43 21.99 -27.45
C SER A 592 -4.66 21.69 -28.32
N TYR A 593 -5.83 22.21 -27.95
CA TYR A 593 -7.07 22.07 -28.72
C TYR A 593 -7.93 23.33 -28.63
N GLY A 594 -8.94 23.46 -29.50
CA GLY A 594 -9.93 24.53 -29.45
C GLY A 594 -9.33 25.93 -29.33
N ASP A 595 -9.80 26.70 -28.35
CA ASP A 595 -9.33 28.07 -28.11
C ASP A 595 -7.89 28.14 -27.53
N ILE A 596 -7.40 27.09 -26.89
CA ILE A 596 -6.00 27.00 -26.42
C ILE A 596 -5.05 26.99 -27.63
N ALA A 597 -5.36 26.18 -28.65
CA ALA A 597 -4.59 26.15 -29.90
C ALA A 597 -4.70 27.46 -30.69
N ARG A 598 -5.86 28.13 -30.64
CA ARG A 598 -6.02 29.47 -31.25
C ARG A 598 -5.19 30.53 -30.51
N LEU A 599 -5.11 30.44 -29.19
CA LEU A 599 -4.31 31.37 -28.39
C LEU A 599 -2.83 31.20 -28.72
N GLU A 600 -2.35 29.96 -28.87
CA GLU A 600 -0.99 29.67 -29.31
C GLU A 600 -0.65 30.38 -30.64
N GLN A 601 -1.54 30.28 -31.64
CA GLN A 601 -1.36 30.97 -32.93
C GLN A 601 -1.28 32.49 -32.79
N LEU A 602 -2.09 33.07 -31.89
CA LEU A 602 -2.05 34.51 -31.64
C LEU A 602 -0.78 34.95 -30.91
N LEU A 603 -0.20 34.10 -30.05
CA LEU A 603 1.11 34.37 -29.42
C LEU A 603 2.25 34.32 -30.44
N ASP A 604 2.21 33.39 -31.39
CA ASP A 604 3.19 33.35 -32.49
C ASP A 604 3.07 34.58 -33.40
N GLU A 605 1.83 34.99 -33.73
CA GLU A 605 1.58 36.22 -34.49
C GLU A 605 2.05 37.45 -33.71
N TYR A 606 1.83 37.48 -32.39
CA TYR A 606 2.33 38.52 -31.51
C TYR A 606 3.84 38.68 -31.59
N ALA A 607 4.59 37.57 -31.47
CA ALA A 607 6.04 37.57 -31.56
C ALA A 607 6.53 38.08 -32.93
N ALA A 608 5.89 37.64 -34.02
CA ALA A 608 6.21 38.09 -35.37
C ALA A 608 5.93 39.60 -35.58
N ILE A 609 4.78 40.09 -35.10
CA ILE A 609 4.39 41.51 -35.17
C ILE A 609 5.33 42.37 -34.32
N SER A 610 5.71 41.92 -33.13
CA SER A 610 6.64 42.64 -32.25
C SER A 610 7.99 42.88 -32.93
N ALA A 611 8.48 41.90 -33.70
CA ALA A 611 9.73 42.03 -34.44
C ALA A 611 9.61 42.84 -35.75
N MET A 612 8.48 42.75 -36.46
CA MET A 612 8.35 43.23 -37.83
C MET A 612 7.51 44.50 -38.02
N ASP A 613 6.46 44.71 -37.21
CA ASP A 613 5.51 45.83 -37.37
C ASP A 613 4.89 46.25 -36.01
N PRO A 614 5.69 46.89 -35.11
CA PRO A 614 5.24 47.23 -33.75
C PRO A 614 4.00 48.13 -33.70
N ALA A 615 3.68 48.85 -34.78
CA ALA A 615 2.49 49.70 -34.87
C ALA A 615 1.18 48.90 -34.79
N LYS A 616 1.21 47.59 -35.03
CA LYS A 616 0.06 46.68 -34.93
C LYS A 616 -0.10 46.01 -33.57
N LEU A 617 0.85 46.16 -32.64
CA LEU A 617 0.82 45.52 -31.32
C LEU A 617 -0.50 45.76 -30.56
N PRO A 618 -1.07 46.98 -30.51
CA PRO A 618 -2.33 47.19 -29.79
C PRO A 618 -3.50 46.35 -30.33
N ALA A 619 -3.52 46.06 -31.64
CA ALA A 619 -4.59 45.29 -32.27
C ALA A 619 -4.49 43.80 -31.93
N ILE A 620 -3.28 43.22 -31.95
CA ILE A 620 -3.07 41.82 -31.58
C ILE A 620 -3.26 41.61 -30.07
N ARG A 621 -2.83 42.55 -29.21
CA ARG A 621 -3.10 42.51 -27.77
C ARG A 621 -4.60 42.48 -27.47
N ALA A 622 -5.40 43.29 -28.17
CA ALA A 622 -6.85 43.29 -28.03
C ALA A 622 -7.48 41.96 -28.47
N GLN A 623 -6.98 41.32 -29.53
CA GLN A 623 -7.44 40.01 -29.97
C GLN A 623 -7.10 38.91 -28.97
N ILE A 624 -5.86 38.88 -28.48
CA ILE A 624 -5.42 37.94 -27.42
C ILE A 624 -6.29 38.08 -26.19
N TRP A 625 -6.47 39.31 -25.69
CA TRP A 625 -7.31 39.56 -24.51
C TRP A 625 -8.76 39.13 -24.73
N THR A 626 -9.33 39.43 -25.90
CA THR A 626 -10.69 39.01 -26.25
C THR A 626 -10.83 37.48 -26.23
N LEU A 627 -9.83 36.75 -26.74
CA LEU A 627 -9.83 35.29 -26.71
C LEU A 627 -9.67 34.75 -25.29
N ILE A 628 -8.78 35.35 -24.48
CA ILE A 628 -8.58 34.97 -23.08
C ILE A 628 -9.89 35.09 -22.29
N GLN A 629 -10.62 36.20 -22.43
CA GLN A 629 -11.92 36.39 -21.77
C GLN A 629 -12.98 35.42 -22.32
N ALA A 630 -13.04 35.22 -23.64
CA ALA A 630 -14.02 34.31 -24.25
C ALA A 630 -13.79 32.85 -23.84
N ALA A 631 -12.53 32.43 -23.70
CA ALA A 631 -12.14 31.09 -23.27
C ALA A 631 -12.11 30.92 -21.74
N ARG A 632 -12.44 31.98 -20.98
CA ARG A 632 -12.39 32.06 -19.52
C ARG A 632 -11.00 31.85 -18.92
N LEU A 633 -9.94 32.06 -19.70
CA LEU A 633 -8.55 31.91 -19.27
C LEU A 633 -8.09 33.01 -18.30
N ASP A 634 -8.80 34.13 -18.28
CA ASP A 634 -8.67 35.16 -17.24
C ASP A 634 -8.90 34.58 -15.84
N HIS A 635 -9.85 33.65 -15.71
CA HIS A 635 -10.11 32.93 -14.46
C HIS A 635 -8.99 31.95 -14.08
N ASP A 636 -8.49 31.18 -15.05
CA ASP A 636 -7.37 30.23 -14.84
C ASP A 636 -6.09 30.93 -14.37
N LEU A 637 -5.82 32.11 -14.93
CA LEU A 637 -4.62 32.89 -14.70
C LEU A 637 -4.78 33.89 -13.53
N GLY A 638 -5.95 33.94 -12.88
CA GLY A 638 -6.22 34.82 -11.74
C GLY A 638 -6.21 36.31 -12.10
N LEU A 639 -6.72 36.69 -13.27
CA LEU A 639 -6.73 38.05 -13.78
C LEU A 639 -8.10 38.71 -13.55
N GLU A 640 -8.14 39.79 -12.77
CA GLU A 640 -9.37 40.58 -12.57
C GLU A 640 -9.59 41.61 -13.70
N ASP A 641 -8.50 42.23 -14.17
CA ASP A 641 -8.52 43.28 -15.17
C ASP A 641 -7.46 43.04 -16.26
N ARG A 642 -7.68 43.65 -17.44
CA ARG A 642 -6.68 43.64 -18.51
C ARG A 642 -5.41 44.36 -18.04
N PRO A 643 -4.22 43.76 -18.19
CA PRO A 643 -2.95 44.45 -17.95
C PRO A 643 -2.81 45.72 -18.80
N ASP A 644 -2.09 46.71 -18.29
CA ASP A 644 -1.74 47.87 -19.08
C ASP A 644 -0.79 47.50 -20.23
N ASP A 645 -0.64 48.39 -21.21
CA ASP A 645 0.13 48.09 -22.41
C ASP A 645 1.64 47.88 -22.13
N ASP A 646 2.15 48.40 -21.01
CA ASP A 646 3.55 48.22 -20.59
C ASP A 646 3.75 46.87 -19.86
N GLY A 647 2.75 46.41 -19.09
CA GLY A 647 2.77 45.10 -18.41
C GLY A 647 2.23 43.93 -19.25
N PHE A 648 1.64 44.19 -20.43
CA PHE A 648 1.06 43.14 -21.28
C PHE A 648 2.11 42.14 -21.78
N ASP A 649 3.36 42.57 -22.01
CA ASP A 649 4.43 41.68 -22.50
C ASP A 649 4.83 40.66 -21.42
N ASP A 650 5.02 41.11 -20.19
CA ASP A 650 5.30 40.24 -19.04
C ASP A 650 4.13 39.30 -18.76
N PHE A 651 2.91 39.78 -18.93
CA PHE A 651 1.70 38.96 -18.87
C PHE A 651 1.73 37.83 -19.91
N LEU A 652 2.08 38.12 -21.17
CA LEU A 652 2.15 37.07 -22.20
C LEU A 652 3.23 36.02 -21.91
N LEU A 653 4.32 36.37 -21.21
CA LEU A 653 5.29 35.38 -20.75
C LEU A 653 4.69 34.40 -19.74
N HIS A 654 3.83 34.89 -18.83
CA HIS A 654 3.10 34.02 -17.91
C HIS A 654 2.11 33.10 -18.65
N VAL A 655 1.38 33.64 -19.63
CA VAL A 655 0.46 32.87 -20.48
C VAL A 655 1.21 31.79 -21.27
N ASP A 656 2.36 32.12 -21.86
CA ASP A 656 3.17 31.16 -22.64
C ASP A 656 3.66 30.00 -21.76
N GLY A 657 4.12 30.29 -20.54
CA GLY A 657 4.51 29.27 -19.56
C GLY A 657 3.35 28.37 -19.15
N TRP A 658 2.18 28.94 -18.85
CA TRP A 658 0.98 28.17 -18.50
C TRP A 658 0.51 27.28 -19.67
N LEU A 659 0.48 27.81 -20.90
CA LEU A 659 0.12 27.05 -22.09
C LEU A 659 1.09 25.89 -22.33
N CYS A 660 2.40 26.14 -22.18
CA CYS A 660 3.43 25.11 -22.28
C CYS A 660 3.16 23.97 -21.30
N GLU A 661 2.82 24.27 -20.05
CA GLU A 661 2.58 23.24 -19.01
C GLU A 661 1.28 22.46 -19.18
N VAL A 662 0.22 23.09 -19.69
CA VAL A 662 -1.05 22.42 -20.02
C VAL A 662 -0.86 21.51 -21.23
N LYS A 663 -0.24 22.03 -22.30
CA LYS A 663 0.06 21.28 -23.53
C LYS A 663 0.99 20.12 -23.26
N ASP A 664 2.05 20.33 -22.50
CA ASP A 664 3.10 19.34 -22.24
C ASP A 664 2.76 18.37 -21.10
N ALA A 665 1.62 18.53 -20.43
CA ALA A 665 1.15 17.61 -19.41
C ALA A 665 1.06 16.18 -19.95
N GLN A 666 1.55 15.21 -19.17
CA GLN A 666 1.31 13.79 -19.44
C GLN A 666 -0.04 13.41 -18.85
N ILE A 667 -0.92 12.88 -19.70
CA ILE A 667 -2.26 12.40 -19.35
C ILE A 667 -2.41 10.96 -19.82
N ARG A 668 -3.43 10.28 -19.32
CA ARG A 668 -3.80 8.95 -19.79
C ARG A 668 -4.44 9.03 -21.16
N ASP A 669 -4.00 8.18 -22.08
CA ASP A 669 -4.55 8.02 -23.43
C ASP A 669 -5.24 6.66 -23.56
N GLY A 670 -5.94 6.22 -22.50
CA GLY A 670 -6.67 4.98 -22.42
C GLY A 670 -6.59 4.35 -21.04
N LEU A 671 -6.98 3.08 -20.96
CA LEU A 671 -6.90 2.23 -19.78
C LEU A 671 -6.06 0.99 -20.09
N HIS A 672 -5.36 0.46 -19.09
CA HIS A 672 -4.61 -0.78 -19.23
C HIS A 672 -5.57 -1.98 -19.33
N VAL A 673 -5.23 -2.97 -20.15
CA VAL A 673 -5.91 -4.28 -20.20
C VAL A 673 -4.91 -5.34 -19.76
N LEU A 674 -5.22 -6.08 -18.70
CA LEU A 674 -4.32 -7.06 -18.09
C LEU A 674 -3.70 -8.00 -19.14
N GLY A 675 -2.37 -8.15 -19.12
CA GLY A 675 -1.61 -8.98 -20.05
C GLY A 675 -1.42 -8.40 -21.45
N THR A 676 -1.87 -7.16 -21.71
CA THR A 676 -1.71 -6.49 -23.02
C THR A 676 -0.55 -5.52 -22.98
N ALA A 677 0.58 -5.90 -23.57
CA ALA A 677 1.73 -5.02 -23.70
C ALA A 677 1.42 -3.88 -24.71
N PRO A 678 1.85 -2.63 -24.43
CA PRO A 678 1.65 -1.51 -25.35
C PRO A 678 2.41 -1.74 -26.66
N SER A 679 1.84 -1.31 -27.78
CA SER A 679 2.43 -1.47 -29.12
C SER A 679 2.19 -0.26 -30.02
N GLY A 680 3.04 -0.05 -31.03
CA GLY A 680 2.88 1.03 -31.98
C GLY A 680 2.83 2.41 -31.30
N PRO A 681 1.84 3.28 -31.62
CA PRO A 681 1.75 4.62 -31.04
C PRO A 681 1.68 4.66 -29.51
N GLU A 682 1.01 3.69 -28.87
CA GLU A 682 0.90 3.63 -27.41
C GLU A 682 2.26 3.36 -26.77
N ARG A 683 3.05 2.44 -27.34
CA ARG A 683 4.42 2.16 -26.87
C ARG A 683 5.33 3.35 -27.09
N VAL A 684 5.26 4.00 -28.25
CA VAL A 684 6.04 5.22 -28.54
C VAL A 684 5.75 6.31 -27.52
N ASN A 685 4.47 6.58 -27.25
CA ASN A 685 4.08 7.62 -26.29
C ASN A 685 4.50 7.26 -24.85
N LEU A 686 4.32 6.01 -24.43
CA LEU A 686 4.71 5.57 -23.09
C LEU A 686 6.23 5.61 -22.91
N VAL A 687 7.02 5.17 -23.91
CA VAL A 687 8.49 5.25 -23.84
C VAL A 687 8.94 6.71 -23.81
N LEU A 688 8.33 7.61 -24.58
CA LEU A 688 8.61 9.06 -24.48
C LEU A 688 8.32 9.59 -23.08
N ALA A 689 7.20 9.19 -22.46
CA ALA A 689 6.85 9.62 -21.12
C ALA A 689 7.86 9.12 -20.07
N ILE A 690 8.29 7.86 -20.16
CA ILE A 690 9.33 7.28 -19.26
C ILE A 690 10.66 7.99 -19.44
N LEU A 691 11.11 8.17 -20.69
CA LEU A 691 12.42 8.75 -21.00
C LEU A 691 12.48 10.27 -20.77
N ARG A 692 11.36 10.94 -20.48
CA ARG A 692 11.33 12.35 -20.14
C ARG A 692 11.98 12.64 -18.79
N ALA A 693 11.83 11.73 -17.82
CA ALA A 693 12.44 11.85 -16.50
C ALA A 693 13.94 11.50 -16.53
N ARG A 694 14.70 12.01 -15.55
CA ARG A 694 16.06 11.52 -15.28
C ARG A 694 15.98 10.10 -14.74
N GLN A 695 16.78 9.19 -15.29
CA GLN A 695 16.75 7.77 -14.92
C GLN A 695 17.71 7.51 -13.77
N ILE A 696 17.21 6.90 -12.71
CA ILE A 696 18.04 6.39 -11.61
C ILE A 696 18.10 4.87 -11.77
N TRP A 697 19.27 4.34 -12.10
CA TRP A 697 19.46 2.93 -12.39
C TRP A 697 20.60 2.32 -11.55
N GLY A 698 20.33 1.16 -10.94
CA GLY A 698 21.30 0.43 -10.12
C GLY A 698 21.86 1.25 -8.94
N GLY A 699 21.08 2.22 -8.45
CA GLY A 699 21.46 3.13 -7.36
C GLY A 699 22.72 3.99 -7.59
N THR A 700 23.31 3.99 -8.80
CA THR A 700 24.63 4.57 -9.08
C THR A 700 24.74 5.22 -10.46
N THR A 701 23.95 4.79 -11.44
CA THR A 701 23.95 5.36 -12.78
C THR A 701 22.79 6.36 -12.91
N ALA A 702 23.12 7.59 -13.29
CA ALA A 702 22.14 8.63 -13.58
C ALA A 702 22.23 9.00 -15.07
N LEU A 703 21.16 8.72 -15.82
CA LEU A 703 21.01 9.23 -17.20
C LEU A 703 20.09 10.46 -17.18
N PRO A 704 20.39 11.50 -17.97
CA PRO A 704 19.47 12.64 -18.10
C PRO A 704 18.18 12.22 -18.80
N GLY A 705 17.15 13.08 -18.75
CA GLY A 705 15.97 12.89 -19.58
C GLY A 705 16.31 13.06 -21.07
N LEU A 706 15.55 12.42 -21.97
CA LEU A 706 15.78 12.49 -23.42
C LEU A 706 15.75 13.93 -23.95
N ARG A 707 14.82 14.77 -23.45
CA ARG A 707 14.74 16.18 -23.85
C ARG A 707 15.88 17.01 -23.27
N GLU A 708 16.31 16.72 -22.04
CA GLU A 708 17.51 17.34 -21.46
C GLU A 708 18.76 17.02 -22.30
N ALA A 709 18.90 15.75 -22.72
CA ALA A 709 19.99 15.32 -23.61
C ALA A 709 19.94 15.98 -25.00
N LEU A 710 18.75 16.41 -25.46
CA LEU A 710 18.55 17.19 -26.68
C LEU A 710 18.79 18.69 -26.50
N GLY A 711 19.09 19.15 -25.28
CA GLY A 711 19.47 20.52 -24.94
C GLY A 711 18.38 21.35 -24.24
N LEU A 712 17.25 20.76 -23.84
CA LEU A 712 16.18 21.48 -23.13
C LEU A 712 16.54 21.66 -21.66
N ASP A 713 16.55 22.89 -21.17
CA ASP A 713 16.47 23.18 -19.73
C ASP A 713 15.01 23.11 -19.30
N GLU A 714 14.65 21.97 -18.72
CA GLU A 714 13.28 21.71 -18.28
C GLU A 714 12.81 22.65 -17.16
N SER A 715 13.72 23.30 -16.42
CA SER A 715 13.36 24.27 -15.37
C SER A 715 12.97 25.63 -15.92
N ALA A 716 13.37 25.93 -17.16
CA ALA A 716 13.15 27.21 -17.84
C ALA A 716 12.61 26.99 -19.26
N ALA A 717 11.89 25.90 -19.48
CA ALA A 717 11.36 25.53 -20.80
C ALA A 717 10.39 26.61 -21.31
N THR A 718 10.65 27.10 -22.51
CA THR A 718 9.71 27.93 -23.28
C THR A 718 8.81 27.03 -24.12
N ARG A 719 7.62 27.51 -24.52
CA ARG A 719 6.70 26.70 -25.35
C ARG A 719 7.37 26.19 -26.63
N THR A 720 8.01 27.09 -27.36
CA THR A 720 8.70 26.75 -28.62
C THR A 720 9.87 25.79 -28.41
N GLY A 721 10.70 26.02 -27.38
CA GLY A 721 11.81 25.12 -27.05
C GLY A 721 11.35 23.73 -26.61
N ALA A 722 10.28 23.64 -25.84
CA ALA A 722 9.69 22.37 -25.41
C ALA A 722 9.10 21.58 -26.59
N ASP A 723 8.40 22.24 -27.50
CA ASP A 723 7.84 21.60 -28.70
C ASP A 723 8.93 21.09 -29.64
N GLU A 724 9.96 21.90 -29.92
CA GLU A 724 11.08 21.48 -30.76
C GLU A 724 11.83 20.28 -30.16
N ALA A 725 12.02 20.26 -28.85
CA ALA A 725 12.65 19.13 -28.15
C ALA A 725 11.76 17.87 -28.17
N GLU A 726 10.45 18.02 -27.96
CA GLU A 726 9.48 16.92 -28.00
C GLU A 726 9.38 16.30 -29.41
N ASP A 727 9.30 17.11 -30.46
CA ASP A 727 9.23 16.63 -31.84
C ASP A 727 10.50 15.85 -32.23
N ARG A 728 11.67 16.33 -31.82
CA ARG A 728 12.95 15.64 -32.02
C ARG A 728 13.02 14.34 -31.22
N ALA A 729 12.61 14.36 -29.95
CA ALA A 729 12.54 13.17 -29.11
C ALA A 729 11.61 12.11 -29.72
N ARG A 730 10.41 12.52 -30.16
CA ARG A 730 9.44 11.66 -30.84
C ARG A 730 9.99 11.07 -32.12
N ALA A 731 10.68 11.86 -32.95
CA ALA A 731 11.28 11.36 -34.18
C ALA A 731 12.33 10.27 -33.90
N LEU A 732 13.15 10.43 -32.85
CA LEU A 732 14.14 9.43 -32.43
C LEU A 732 13.49 8.15 -31.91
N VAL A 733 12.50 8.27 -31.02
CA VAL A 733 11.76 7.12 -30.49
C VAL A 733 10.99 6.39 -31.59
N GLN A 734 10.35 7.12 -32.52
CA GLN A 734 9.68 6.51 -33.67
C GLN A 734 10.67 5.78 -34.59
N ALA A 735 11.86 6.34 -34.82
CA ALA A 735 12.89 5.66 -35.62
C ALA A 735 13.38 4.37 -34.95
N MET A 736 13.42 4.32 -33.62
CA MET A 736 13.71 3.10 -32.87
C MET A 736 12.56 2.09 -32.92
N GLU A 737 11.31 2.55 -32.80
CA GLU A 737 10.11 1.71 -32.98
C GLU A 737 10.06 1.08 -34.37
N ASP A 738 10.32 1.86 -35.43
CA ASP A 738 10.37 1.39 -36.83
C ASP A 738 11.52 0.40 -37.08
N ALA A 739 12.53 0.38 -36.20
CA ALA A 739 13.65 -0.54 -36.22
C ALA A 739 13.48 -1.70 -35.21
N ASP A 740 12.27 -1.93 -34.72
CA ASP A 740 11.92 -2.97 -33.73
C ASP A 740 12.78 -2.90 -32.46
N TRP A 741 13.22 -1.70 -32.08
CA TRP A 741 14.10 -1.45 -30.93
C TRP A 741 15.40 -2.25 -30.93
N ALA A 742 15.94 -2.61 -32.11
CA ALA A 742 17.23 -3.27 -32.20
C ALA A 742 18.36 -2.37 -31.64
N PRO A 743 19.17 -2.81 -30.66
CA PRO A 743 20.25 -1.98 -30.10
C PRO A 743 21.25 -1.49 -31.15
N GLU A 744 21.47 -2.25 -32.22
CA GLU A 744 22.36 -1.86 -33.34
C GLU A 744 21.80 -0.69 -34.17
N ALA A 745 20.49 -0.38 -34.07
CA ALA A 745 19.86 0.72 -34.77
C ALA A 745 20.08 2.08 -34.08
N VAL A 746 20.50 2.10 -32.81
CA VAL A 746 20.69 3.33 -32.02
C VAL A 746 21.65 4.29 -32.72
N GLU A 747 22.83 3.80 -33.12
CA GLU A 747 23.84 4.62 -33.81
C GLU A 747 23.27 5.25 -35.08
N LYS A 748 22.43 4.51 -35.81
CA LYS A 748 21.78 4.99 -37.03
C LYS A 748 20.71 6.04 -36.72
N ALA A 749 19.94 5.86 -35.65
CA ALA A 749 18.90 6.81 -35.21
C ALA A 749 19.52 8.14 -34.76
N CYS A 750 20.70 8.10 -34.16
CA CYS A 750 21.44 9.28 -33.70
C CYS A 750 22.21 10.01 -34.82
N LEU A 751 22.23 9.51 -36.06
CA LEU A 751 22.96 10.13 -37.17
C LEU A 751 22.46 11.56 -37.43
N GLY A 752 23.38 12.51 -37.39
CA GLY A 752 23.09 13.93 -37.66
C GLY A 752 22.77 14.76 -36.42
N LEU A 753 22.78 14.15 -35.22
CA LEU A 753 22.79 14.91 -33.97
C LEU A 753 24.11 15.69 -33.79
N PRO A 754 24.09 16.86 -33.14
CA PRO A 754 25.29 17.57 -32.73
C PRO A 754 26.21 16.68 -31.86
N GLU A 755 27.53 16.85 -31.99
CA GLU A 755 28.54 16.07 -31.24
C GLU A 755 28.33 16.15 -29.72
N GLU A 756 27.88 17.30 -29.22
CA GLU A 756 27.60 17.54 -27.80
C GLU A 756 26.35 16.82 -27.26
N GLN A 757 25.44 16.39 -28.14
CA GLN A 757 24.20 15.68 -27.79
C GLN A 757 24.29 14.17 -28.09
N HIS A 758 25.17 13.79 -29.03
CA HIS A 758 25.25 12.45 -29.58
C HIS A 758 25.42 11.37 -28.50
N ASP A 759 26.39 11.51 -27.61
CA ASP A 759 26.71 10.49 -26.61
C ASP A 759 25.59 10.29 -25.60
N ALA A 760 24.99 11.38 -25.11
CA ALA A 760 23.91 11.33 -24.12
C ALA A 760 22.63 10.72 -24.72
N VAL A 761 22.24 11.14 -25.94
CA VAL A 761 21.07 10.58 -26.62
C VAL A 761 21.29 9.11 -26.99
N THR A 762 22.48 8.75 -27.47
CA THR A 762 22.85 7.35 -27.77
C THR A 762 22.74 6.48 -26.53
N ALA A 763 23.25 6.93 -25.38
CA ALA A 763 23.15 6.19 -24.12
C ALA A 763 21.69 5.99 -23.68
N ILE A 764 20.84 7.01 -23.82
CA ILE A 764 19.42 6.93 -23.44
C ILE A 764 18.65 5.97 -24.37
N LEU A 765 18.88 6.04 -25.68
CA LEU A 765 18.20 5.14 -26.64
C LEU A 765 18.70 3.69 -26.52
N ASP A 766 19.99 3.46 -26.24
CA ASP A 766 20.51 2.13 -25.94
C ASP A 766 19.93 1.58 -24.63
N PHE A 767 19.82 2.41 -23.58
CA PHE A 767 19.11 2.05 -22.35
C PHE A 767 17.64 1.72 -22.61
N ALA A 768 16.94 2.51 -23.43
CA ALA A 768 15.55 2.23 -23.80
C ALA A 768 15.39 0.90 -24.54
N ALA A 769 16.29 0.59 -25.48
CA ALA A 769 16.29 -0.64 -26.26
C ALA A 769 16.64 -1.88 -25.42
N ARG A 770 17.51 -1.75 -24.41
CA ARG A 770 17.99 -2.88 -23.58
C ARG A 770 17.16 -3.12 -22.33
N GLU A 771 16.63 -2.07 -21.72
CA GLU A 771 15.95 -2.16 -20.43
C GLU A 771 14.46 -1.81 -20.54
N VAL A 772 14.11 -0.62 -21.04
CA VAL A 772 12.71 -0.14 -20.99
C VAL A 772 11.79 -1.02 -21.84
N VAL A 773 12.11 -1.18 -23.13
CA VAL A 773 11.21 -1.85 -24.09
C VAL A 773 11.09 -3.35 -23.82
N PRO A 774 12.17 -4.10 -23.53
CA PRO A 774 12.05 -5.52 -23.16
C PRO A 774 11.19 -5.73 -21.89
N ARG A 775 11.32 -4.84 -20.90
CA ARG A 775 10.52 -4.91 -19.67
C ARG A 775 9.06 -4.55 -19.90
N LEU A 776 8.75 -3.58 -20.78
CA LEU A 776 7.38 -3.29 -21.23
C LEU A 776 6.79 -4.44 -22.05
N ALA A 777 7.58 -5.13 -22.86
CA ALA A 777 7.11 -6.27 -23.65
C ALA A 777 6.71 -7.45 -22.75
N ALA A 778 7.38 -7.62 -21.60
CA ALA A 778 7.07 -8.63 -20.60
C ALA A 778 5.80 -8.33 -19.77
N THR A 779 5.05 -7.26 -20.06
CA THR A 779 3.70 -7.02 -19.51
C THR A 779 2.73 -8.18 -19.79
N THR A 780 3.02 -9.04 -20.76
CA THR A 780 2.28 -10.30 -20.96
C THR A 780 2.34 -11.23 -19.75
N ASP A 781 3.38 -11.13 -18.93
CA ASP A 781 3.60 -11.96 -17.75
C ASP A 781 2.52 -11.74 -16.68
N GLU A 782 1.76 -10.65 -16.74
CA GLU A 782 0.65 -10.36 -15.82
C GLU A 782 -0.39 -11.49 -15.79
N ILE A 783 -0.85 -11.94 -16.95
CA ILE A 783 -1.81 -13.05 -17.01
C ILE A 783 -1.10 -14.38 -16.73
N ASP A 784 0.14 -14.56 -17.21
CA ASP A 784 0.90 -15.79 -16.98
C ASP A 784 1.11 -16.05 -15.49
N HIS A 785 1.56 -15.04 -14.73
CA HIS A 785 1.77 -15.17 -13.29
C HIS A 785 0.47 -15.23 -12.49
N ALA A 786 -0.63 -14.60 -12.94
CA ALA A 786 -1.94 -14.78 -12.31
C ALA A 786 -2.42 -16.24 -12.42
N VAL A 787 -2.28 -16.87 -13.59
CA VAL A 787 -2.62 -18.28 -13.79
C VAL A 787 -1.64 -19.22 -13.08
N HIS A 788 -0.36 -18.85 -13.03
CA HIS A 788 0.67 -19.58 -12.28
C HIS A 788 0.37 -19.59 -10.77
N ALA A 789 -0.02 -18.45 -10.20
CA ALA A 789 -0.47 -18.35 -8.82
C ALA A 789 -1.70 -19.23 -8.55
N LEU A 790 -2.69 -19.22 -9.47
CA LEU A 790 -3.85 -20.11 -9.42
C LEU A 790 -3.48 -21.59 -9.54
N SER A 791 -2.29 -21.91 -10.01
CA SER A 791 -1.71 -23.26 -10.11
C SER A 791 -0.81 -23.62 -8.92
N GLY A 792 -0.76 -22.77 -7.88
CA GLY A 792 0.10 -22.98 -6.72
C GLY A 792 1.58 -22.75 -7.02
N GLY A 793 1.88 -21.85 -7.96
CA GLY A 793 3.23 -21.41 -8.32
C GLY A 793 3.74 -20.24 -7.48
N PHE A 794 5.05 -20.04 -7.48
CA PHE A 794 5.66 -18.86 -6.89
C PHE A 794 5.56 -17.67 -7.86
N VAL A 795 5.07 -16.51 -7.38
CA VAL A 795 5.06 -15.27 -8.16
C VAL A 795 6.30 -14.45 -7.78
N PRO A 796 7.17 -14.10 -8.74
CA PRO A 796 8.39 -13.33 -8.46
C PRO A 796 8.05 -11.96 -7.87
N ALA A 797 8.87 -11.50 -6.93
CA ALA A 797 8.75 -10.16 -6.36
C ALA A 797 9.51 -9.12 -7.18
N GLY A 798 9.20 -7.85 -6.95
CA GLY A 798 9.88 -6.71 -7.57
C GLY A 798 9.56 -5.41 -6.85
N PRO A 799 10.29 -4.32 -7.12
CA PRO A 799 9.96 -3.02 -6.56
C PRO A 799 8.68 -2.46 -7.19
N SER A 800 8.05 -1.52 -6.49
CA SER A 800 6.84 -0.81 -6.93
C SER A 800 7.08 0.69 -6.96
N GLY A 801 6.30 1.41 -7.78
CA GLY A 801 6.47 2.85 -7.99
C GLY A 801 6.09 3.29 -9.40
N SER A 802 6.25 4.58 -9.68
CA SER A 802 5.94 5.15 -11.00
C SER A 802 7.11 4.94 -11.98
N PRO A 803 6.92 4.24 -13.11
CA PRO A 803 7.93 4.16 -14.16
C PRO A 803 8.19 5.53 -14.82
N LEU A 804 7.26 6.48 -14.70
CA LEU A 804 7.39 7.85 -15.23
C LEU A 804 8.28 8.75 -14.36
N ARG A 805 8.67 8.29 -13.16
CA ARG A 805 9.52 9.04 -12.22
C ARG A 805 11.00 8.61 -12.30
N GLY A 806 11.41 8.03 -13.43
CA GLY A 806 12.79 7.57 -13.64
C GLY A 806 13.13 6.26 -12.93
N LEU A 807 12.12 5.46 -12.57
CA LEU A 807 12.24 4.22 -11.80
C LEU A 807 11.93 3.00 -12.66
N VAL A 808 12.72 2.76 -13.71
CA VAL A 808 12.44 1.70 -14.71
C VAL A 808 12.47 0.28 -14.12
N ASN A 809 13.11 0.07 -12.98
CA ASN A 809 13.22 -1.25 -12.35
C ASN A 809 11.90 -1.75 -11.73
N VAL A 810 10.89 -0.89 -11.63
CA VAL A 810 9.49 -1.30 -11.36
C VAL A 810 8.87 -2.07 -12.52
N LEU A 811 9.53 -2.10 -13.68
CA LEU A 811 9.22 -2.99 -14.80
C LEU A 811 10.18 -4.20 -14.80
N PRO A 812 9.78 -5.38 -15.29
CA PRO A 812 8.48 -5.70 -15.89
C PRO A 812 7.37 -5.79 -14.84
N THR A 813 6.12 -5.77 -15.30
CA THR A 813 4.94 -6.05 -14.46
C THR A 813 4.66 -7.56 -14.40
N GLY A 814 3.61 -7.97 -13.70
CA GLY A 814 3.29 -9.36 -13.39
C GLY A 814 3.95 -9.87 -12.10
N ARG A 815 4.40 -8.99 -11.20
CA ARG A 815 5.18 -9.35 -10.00
C ARG A 815 4.39 -9.15 -8.71
N ASN A 816 4.74 -9.90 -7.68
CA ASN A 816 4.23 -9.73 -6.32
C ASN A 816 5.04 -8.65 -5.60
N PHE A 817 4.82 -7.38 -5.97
CA PHE A 817 5.73 -6.31 -5.56
C PHE A 817 5.95 -6.20 -4.04
N TYR A 818 7.09 -5.65 -3.67
CA TYR A 818 7.39 -5.12 -2.34
C TYR A 818 7.47 -3.59 -2.40
N SER A 819 7.53 -2.95 -1.22
CA SER A 819 7.61 -1.48 -1.11
C SER A 819 9.03 -1.01 -0.77
N VAL A 820 9.27 -0.54 0.46
CA VAL A 820 10.54 0.05 0.89
C VAL A 820 10.92 -0.40 2.30
N ASP A 821 12.20 -0.27 2.70
CA ASP A 821 12.57 -0.35 4.12
C ASP A 821 12.00 0.86 4.86
N PRO A 822 11.00 0.72 5.75
CA PRO A 822 10.37 1.86 6.40
C PRO A 822 11.33 2.63 7.33
N LYS A 823 12.49 2.06 7.69
CA LYS A 823 13.52 2.74 8.49
C LYS A 823 14.50 3.56 7.65
N ALA A 824 14.43 3.48 6.33
CA ALA A 824 15.25 4.24 5.39
C ALA A 824 14.52 5.48 4.81
N VAL A 825 13.35 5.81 5.35
CA VAL A 825 12.52 6.94 4.95
C VAL A 825 12.66 8.10 5.96
N PRO A 826 12.93 9.35 5.53
CA PRO A 826 13.19 9.75 4.15
C PRO A 826 14.60 9.37 3.67
N SER A 827 14.75 9.10 2.37
CA SER A 827 16.07 8.94 1.75
C SER A 827 16.80 10.28 1.60
N ARG A 828 18.08 10.26 1.23
CA ARG A 828 18.84 11.50 0.95
C ARG A 828 18.30 12.28 -0.25
N LEU A 829 17.86 11.59 -1.31
CA LEU A 829 17.23 12.23 -2.47
C LEU A 829 15.86 12.79 -2.10
N ALA A 830 15.07 12.07 -1.31
CA ALA A 830 13.79 12.56 -0.82
C ALA A 830 13.97 13.80 0.09
N TRP A 831 15.08 13.87 0.83
CA TRP A 831 15.43 15.06 1.60
C TRP A 831 15.65 16.30 0.71
N GLU A 832 16.37 16.16 -0.40
CA GLU A 832 16.58 17.26 -1.36
C GLU A 832 15.25 17.72 -1.98
N THR A 833 14.41 16.79 -2.42
CA THR A 833 13.08 17.10 -2.97
C THR A 833 12.16 17.74 -1.93
N GLY A 834 12.13 17.22 -0.70
CA GLY A 834 11.33 17.77 0.39
C GLY A 834 11.77 19.17 0.81
N GLN A 835 13.07 19.47 0.76
CA GLN A 835 13.57 20.84 0.94
C GLN A 835 13.05 21.76 -0.17
N ALA A 836 13.13 21.34 -1.44
CA ALA A 836 12.63 22.12 -2.56
C ALA A 836 11.12 22.35 -2.49
N LEU A 837 10.34 21.36 -2.04
CA LEU A 837 8.90 21.50 -1.78
C LEU A 837 8.62 22.56 -0.70
N ALA A 838 9.31 22.46 0.44
CA ALA A 838 9.14 23.40 1.53
C ALA A 838 9.51 24.83 1.11
N ASP A 839 10.62 25.01 0.41
CA ASP A 839 11.07 26.33 -0.04
C ASP A 839 10.11 26.91 -1.10
N SER A 840 9.68 26.10 -2.07
CA SER A 840 8.70 26.51 -3.09
C SER A 840 7.36 26.96 -2.47
N LEU A 841 6.86 26.21 -1.48
CA LEU A 841 5.65 26.53 -0.74
C LEU A 841 5.77 27.86 0.00
N LEU A 842 6.88 28.05 0.72
CA LEU A 842 7.09 29.26 1.52
C LEU A 842 7.33 30.50 0.65
N GLU A 843 8.06 30.37 -0.45
CA GLU A 843 8.26 31.44 -1.42
C GLU A 843 6.93 31.86 -2.08
N ARG A 844 6.11 30.86 -2.46
CA ARG A 844 4.77 31.11 -2.99
C ARG A 844 3.92 31.87 -1.97
N TYR A 845 3.85 31.39 -0.73
CA TYR A 845 3.06 32.04 0.31
C TYR A 845 3.52 33.49 0.57
N ARG A 846 4.83 33.74 0.62
CA ARG A 846 5.38 35.08 0.84
C ARG A 846 5.02 36.04 -0.29
N ARG A 847 5.05 35.57 -1.54
CA ARG A 847 4.65 36.38 -2.70
C ARG A 847 3.19 36.80 -2.59
N ASP A 848 2.34 35.87 -2.17
CA ASP A 848 0.89 36.08 -2.07
C ASP A 848 0.47 36.88 -0.82
N ASN A 849 1.35 37.03 0.19
CA ASN A 849 1.01 37.59 1.52
C ASN A 849 2.00 38.67 1.99
N ASP A 850 2.35 39.63 1.12
CA ASP A 850 3.18 40.81 1.45
C ASP A 850 4.52 40.48 2.14
N GLY A 851 5.12 39.34 1.78
CA GLY A 851 6.39 38.86 2.30
C GLY A 851 6.32 38.17 3.66
N ALA A 852 5.13 37.97 4.25
CA ALA A 852 4.93 37.28 5.51
C ALA A 852 5.11 35.76 5.40
N TRP A 853 5.62 35.13 6.45
CA TRP A 853 5.74 33.66 6.54
C TRP A 853 4.43 33.04 7.07
N PRO A 854 4.05 31.83 6.61
CA PRO A 854 2.89 31.14 7.16
C PRO A 854 3.20 30.71 8.60
N ARG A 855 2.27 30.98 9.52
CA ARG A 855 2.43 30.61 10.93
C ARG A 855 2.34 29.10 11.14
N SER A 856 1.49 28.42 10.37
CA SER A 856 1.43 26.97 10.32
C SER A 856 1.00 26.46 8.95
N VAL A 857 1.57 25.31 8.55
CA VAL A 857 1.20 24.54 7.36
C VAL A 857 0.53 23.24 7.81
N GLY A 858 -0.65 22.95 7.25
CA GLY A 858 -1.30 21.65 7.35
C GLY A 858 -0.90 20.78 6.16
N LEU A 859 -0.37 19.59 6.40
CA LEU A 859 0.12 18.69 5.34
C LEU A 859 -0.49 17.29 5.50
N SER A 860 -1.03 16.75 4.40
CA SER A 860 -1.60 15.39 4.37
C SER A 860 -0.58 14.37 3.84
N LEU A 861 -0.29 13.34 4.64
CA LEU A 861 0.73 12.32 4.39
C LEU A 861 0.09 10.96 4.08
N TRP A 862 0.44 10.40 2.92
CA TRP A 862 -0.02 9.08 2.47
C TRP A 862 1.11 8.06 2.44
N GLY A 863 0.82 6.82 2.82
CA GLY A 863 1.83 5.76 2.78
C GLY A 863 2.25 5.43 1.35
N THR A 864 1.32 5.49 0.39
CA THR A 864 1.61 5.27 -1.04
C THR A 864 2.60 6.31 -1.59
N SER A 865 2.44 7.58 -1.22
CA SER A 865 3.37 8.67 -1.54
C SER A 865 4.78 8.45 -0.96
N ALA A 866 4.87 8.06 0.31
CA ALA A 866 6.15 7.75 0.94
C ALA A 866 6.87 6.55 0.29
N MET A 867 6.13 5.57 -0.21
CA MET A 867 6.69 4.42 -0.93
C MET A 867 7.16 4.77 -2.34
N ARG A 868 6.40 5.58 -3.11
CA ARG A 868 6.81 6.03 -4.45
C ARG A 868 8.04 6.93 -4.44
N THR A 869 8.16 7.76 -3.40
CA THR A 869 9.17 8.84 -3.34
C THR A 869 10.33 8.55 -2.41
N SER A 870 10.23 7.50 -1.59
CA SER A 870 11.10 7.30 -0.43
C SER A 870 11.04 8.44 0.60
N GLY A 871 9.93 9.19 0.67
CA GLY A 871 9.61 10.08 1.78
C GLY A 871 9.65 11.59 1.52
N ASP A 872 9.27 12.08 0.33
CA ASP A 872 9.28 13.52 0.03
C ASP A 872 8.44 14.34 1.03
N ASP A 873 7.20 13.92 1.32
CA ASP A 873 6.31 14.62 2.27
C ASP A 873 6.88 14.65 3.70
N VAL A 874 7.60 13.59 4.09
CA VAL A 874 8.25 13.49 5.40
C VAL A 874 9.42 14.47 5.48
N ALA A 875 10.21 14.54 4.41
CA ALA A 875 11.30 15.49 4.29
C ALA A 875 10.80 16.94 4.24
N GLU A 876 9.69 17.23 3.56
CA GLU A 876 9.07 18.55 3.53
C GLU A 876 8.65 19.00 4.94
N ALA A 877 7.97 18.13 5.69
CA ALA A 877 7.59 18.41 7.08
C ALA A 877 8.82 18.71 7.95
N LEU A 878 9.88 17.91 7.84
CA LEU A 878 11.13 18.09 8.56
C LEU A 878 11.83 19.41 8.15
N ALA A 879 11.84 19.75 6.86
CA ALA A 879 12.42 20.99 6.33
C ALA A 879 11.67 22.23 6.84
N LEU A 880 10.34 22.22 6.85
CA LEU A 880 9.50 23.30 7.41
C LEU A 880 9.83 23.57 8.89
N LEU A 881 9.97 22.50 9.69
CA LEU A 881 10.40 22.55 11.11
C LEU A 881 11.86 23.02 11.30
N GLY A 882 12.67 22.95 10.24
CA GLY A 882 14.11 23.24 10.28
C GLY A 882 14.91 22.15 11.00
N VAL A 883 14.50 20.89 10.86
CA VAL A 883 15.15 19.72 11.46
C VAL A 883 15.63 18.79 10.34
N ARG A 884 16.90 18.40 10.39
CA ARG A 884 17.55 17.53 9.39
C ARG A 884 17.59 16.08 9.88
N PRO A 885 17.25 15.08 9.06
CA PRO A 885 17.49 13.67 9.38
C PRO A 885 18.99 13.31 9.31
N VAL A 886 19.40 12.36 10.14
CA VAL A 886 20.75 11.80 10.17
C VAL A 886 20.69 10.34 9.72
N TRP A 887 21.54 9.96 8.77
CA TRP A 887 21.59 8.61 8.21
C TRP A 887 22.84 7.87 8.67
N ASP A 888 22.71 6.56 8.86
CA ASP A 888 23.83 5.63 8.88
C ASP A 888 24.26 5.32 7.43
N ASP A 889 25.54 5.55 7.11
CA ASP A 889 26.04 5.42 5.72
C ASP A 889 26.02 3.98 5.20
N ALA A 890 26.12 2.98 6.08
CA ALA A 890 26.17 1.58 5.67
C ALA A 890 24.78 1.00 5.38
N SER A 891 23.81 1.26 6.24
CA SER A 891 22.44 0.75 6.12
C SER A 891 21.49 1.70 5.40
N ARG A 892 21.89 2.96 5.20
CA ARG A 892 21.06 4.08 4.72
C ARG A 892 19.84 4.39 5.59
N ARG A 893 19.74 3.81 6.78
CA ARG A 893 18.63 4.03 7.71
C ARG A 893 18.77 5.37 8.41
N VAL A 894 17.64 5.98 8.73
CA VAL A 894 17.59 7.19 9.57
C VAL A 894 17.84 6.77 11.02
N THR A 895 18.87 7.37 11.65
CA THR A 895 19.30 7.05 13.01
C THR A 895 19.12 8.21 14.00
N GLY A 896 18.84 9.41 13.52
CA GLY A 896 18.69 10.58 14.38
C GLY A 896 18.16 11.82 13.66
N LEU A 897 18.08 12.92 14.42
CA LEU A 897 17.61 14.23 13.97
C LEU A 897 18.57 15.31 14.50
N GLU A 898 18.85 16.32 13.68
CA GLU A 898 19.67 17.47 14.04
C GLU A 898 18.93 18.77 13.69
N PRO A 899 18.69 19.69 14.64
CA PRO A 899 18.05 20.96 14.33
C PRO A 899 19.05 21.89 13.62
N ALA A 900 18.68 22.43 12.46
CA ALA A 900 19.46 23.49 11.81
C ALA A 900 19.44 24.76 12.66
N THR A 901 20.51 25.54 12.71
CA THR A 901 20.47 26.85 13.41
C THR A 901 19.60 27.85 12.64
N LEU A 902 19.05 28.87 13.32
CA LEU A 902 18.27 29.92 12.62
C LEU A 902 19.09 30.64 11.54
N GLU A 903 20.40 30.78 11.73
CA GLU A 903 21.31 31.33 10.72
C GLU A 903 21.41 30.44 9.48
N GLN A 904 21.50 29.12 9.66
CA GLN A 904 21.48 28.16 8.55
C GLN A 904 20.12 28.11 7.86
N LEU A 905 19.03 28.23 8.63
CA LEU A 905 17.67 28.17 8.11
C LEU A 905 17.30 29.43 7.33
N GLY A 906 17.80 30.60 7.73
CA GLY A 906 17.56 31.89 7.04
C GLY A 906 16.11 32.41 7.13
N ARG A 907 15.26 31.73 7.90
CA ARG A 907 13.83 32.03 8.10
C ARG A 907 13.36 31.50 9.47
N PRO A 908 12.16 31.88 9.93
CA PRO A 908 11.53 31.23 11.08
C PRO A 908 11.28 29.74 10.85
N ARG A 909 11.24 28.97 11.94
CA ARG A 909 10.68 27.61 11.93
C ARG A 909 9.16 27.70 11.83
N VAL A 910 8.61 26.96 10.87
CA VAL A 910 7.17 26.95 10.58
C VAL A 910 6.52 25.78 11.30
N ASP A 911 5.37 26.02 11.95
CA ASP A 911 4.63 24.95 12.63
C ASP A 911 3.88 24.06 11.64
N VAL A 912 3.93 22.75 11.85
CA VAL A 912 3.39 21.79 10.90
C VAL A 912 2.35 20.92 11.58
N THR A 913 1.13 20.92 11.04
CA THR A 913 0.06 20.00 11.46
C THR A 913 -0.07 18.90 10.42
N LEU A 914 0.14 17.65 10.83
CA LEU A 914 0.18 16.50 9.93
C LEU A 914 -1.12 15.72 10.02
N ARG A 915 -1.76 15.47 8.88
CA ARG A 915 -2.82 14.46 8.74
C ARG A 915 -2.24 13.22 8.06
N ILE A 916 -1.96 12.18 8.83
CA ILE A 916 -1.54 10.87 8.30
C ILE A 916 -2.76 10.02 7.93
N SER A 917 -2.69 9.32 6.81
CA SER A 917 -3.66 8.25 6.49
C SER A 917 -3.51 7.05 7.43
N GLY A 918 -4.57 6.24 7.56
CA GLY A 918 -4.51 4.98 8.32
C GLY A 918 -3.40 4.05 7.82
N PHE A 919 -3.21 3.94 6.50
CA PHE A 919 -2.12 3.14 5.95
C PHE A 919 -0.72 3.71 6.25
N PHE A 920 -0.54 5.04 6.28
CA PHE A 920 0.74 5.64 6.67
C PHE A 920 1.11 5.25 8.12
N ARG A 921 0.14 5.27 9.04
CA ARG A 921 0.31 4.79 10.42
C ARG A 921 0.80 3.33 10.43
N ASP A 922 0.18 2.47 9.64
CA ASP A 922 0.44 1.02 9.64
C ASP A 922 1.82 0.68 9.07
N ALA A 923 2.20 1.33 7.96
CA ALA A 923 3.43 1.02 7.24
C ALA A 923 4.66 1.76 7.79
N PHE A 924 4.48 2.95 8.38
CA PHE A 924 5.58 3.83 8.79
C PHE A 924 5.52 4.28 10.27
N PRO A 925 5.32 3.38 11.25
CA PRO A 925 5.26 3.76 12.67
C PRO A 925 6.57 4.41 13.17
N HIS A 926 7.72 4.00 12.62
CA HIS A 926 9.02 4.62 12.89
C HIS A 926 9.06 6.09 12.46
N VAL A 927 8.47 6.41 11.32
CA VAL A 927 8.43 7.77 10.76
C VAL A 927 7.46 8.65 11.53
N VAL A 928 6.32 8.11 11.97
CA VAL A 928 5.40 8.81 12.88
C VAL A 928 6.12 9.22 14.17
N ALA A 929 6.89 8.31 14.78
CA ALA A 929 7.70 8.62 15.96
C ALA A 929 8.80 9.66 15.65
N LEU A 930 9.45 9.57 14.49
CA LEU A 930 10.47 10.51 14.02
C LEU A 930 9.91 11.93 13.88
N LEU A 931 8.76 12.08 13.23
CA LEU A 931 8.11 13.38 13.04
C LEU A 931 7.69 14.00 14.39
N ASP A 932 7.19 13.18 15.32
CA ASP A 932 6.86 13.66 16.67
C ASP A 932 8.11 14.08 17.47
N ASP A 933 9.21 13.33 17.34
CA ASP A 933 10.50 13.73 17.90
C ASP A 933 10.97 15.07 17.32
N ALA A 934 10.82 15.29 16.02
CA ALA A 934 11.20 16.53 15.35
C ALA A 934 10.38 17.74 15.84
N VAL A 935 9.05 17.57 15.97
CA VAL A 935 8.16 18.62 16.50
C VAL A 935 8.54 18.99 17.93
N ARG A 936 8.72 17.99 18.82
CA ARG A 936 9.11 18.23 20.21
C ARG A 936 10.51 18.84 20.32
N LEU A 937 11.45 18.38 19.50
CA LEU A 937 12.79 18.95 19.41
C LEU A 937 12.71 20.43 19.05
N ALA A 938 12.02 20.78 17.96
CA ALA A 938 11.88 22.17 17.51
C ALA A 938 11.17 23.06 18.55
N ALA A 939 10.12 22.56 19.22
CA ALA A 939 9.41 23.29 20.27
C ALA A 939 10.29 23.57 21.52
N SER A 940 11.23 22.67 21.82
CA SER A 940 12.08 22.74 23.01
C SER A 940 13.24 23.74 22.90
N LEU A 941 13.62 24.15 21.68
CA LEU A 941 14.73 25.05 21.43
C LEU A 941 14.50 26.42 22.09
N ASP A 942 15.54 26.98 22.71
CA ASP A 942 15.48 28.31 23.34
C ASP A 942 15.66 29.41 22.29
N GLU A 943 14.64 29.59 21.46
CA GLU A 943 14.58 30.56 20.36
C GLU A 943 13.44 31.58 20.60
N PRO A 944 13.55 32.81 20.05
CA PRO A 944 12.46 33.78 20.12
C PRO A 944 11.18 33.28 19.44
N GLU A 945 10.01 33.58 20.01
CA GLU A 945 8.70 33.19 19.44
C GLU A 945 8.46 33.72 18.02
N ALA A 946 9.08 34.84 17.65
CA ALA A 946 9.00 35.40 16.31
C ALA A 946 9.78 34.59 15.26
N ASP A 947 10.74 33.77 15.69
CA ASP A 947 11.62 32.96 14.84
C ASP A 947 11.31 31.46 14.96
N ASN A 948 10.47 31.05 15.92
CA ASN A 948 10.05 29.67 16.11
C ASN A 948 8.55 29.59 16.44
N TYR A 949 7.73 29.37 15.40
CA TYR A 949 6.28 29.35 15.53
C TYR A 949 5.77 28.11 16.28
N ILE A 950 6.50 27.00 16.23
CA ILE A 950 6.17 25.77 16.96
C ILE A 950 6.22 26.03 18.46
N ARG A 951 7.32 26.63 18.93
CA ARG A 951 7.48 27.01 20.33
C ARG A 951 6.43 28.01 20.75
N ALA A 952 6.21 29.06 19.96
CA ALA A 952 5.22 30.08 20.26
C ALA A 952 3.82 29.47 20.48
N HIS A 953 3.37 28.59 19.58
CA HIS A 953 2.08 27.93 19.69
C HIS A 953 2.04 26.95 20.87
N ALA A 954 3.09 26.14 21.06
CA ALA A 954 3.16 25.20 22.17
C ALA A 954 3.15 25.91 23.55
N GLN A 955 3.82 27.05 23.69
CA GLN A 955 3.78 27.83 24.94
C GLN A 955 2.41 28.45 25.18
N ALA A 956 1.71 28.90 24.12
CA ALA A 956 0.34 29.40 24.23
C ALA A 956 -0.63 28.29 24.68
N ASP A 957 -0.56 27.11 24.06
CA ASP A 957 -1.36 25.93 24.44
C ASP A 957 -1.04 25.48 25.87
N LEU A 958 0.24 25.44 26.24
CA LEU A 958 0.68 25.11 27.59
C LEU A 958 0.17 26.12 28.63
N ALA A 959 0.13 27.41 28.31
CA ALA A 959 -0.42 28.44 29.18
C ALA A 959 -1.95 28.29 29.37
N GLU A 960 -2.66 27.73 28.38
CA GLU A 960 -4.10 27.50 28.44
C GLU A 960 -4.46 26.28 29.31
N HIS A 961 -3.81 25.14 29.09
CA HIS A 961 -4.23 23.87 29.72
C HIS A 961 -3.15 23.16 30.56
N GLY A 962 -1.91 23.64 30.59
CA GLY A 962 -0.85 23.16 31.49
C GLY A 962 -0.28 21.77 31.19
N ASP A 963 -0.48 21.24 29.98
CA ASP A 963 -0.03 19.90 29.58
C ASP A 963 0.91 19.99 28.36
N GLU A 964 2.19 19.71 28.60
CA GLU A 964 3.25 19.82 27.59
C GLU A 964 3.06 18.84 26.43
N ARG A 965 2.59 17.62 26.71
CA ARG A 965 2.39 16.60 25.67
C ARG A 965 1.25 16.99 24.74
N ARG A 966 0.15 17.51 25.30
CA ARG A 966 -0.98 18.06 24.52
C ARG A 966 -0.54 19.26 23.68
N ALA A 967 0.22 20.19 24.27
CA ALA A 967 0.70 21.40 23.59
C ALA A 967 1.60 21.11 22.37
N THR A 968 2.35 20.00 22.41
CA THR A 968 3.27 19.55 21.36
C THR A 968 2.67 18.49 20.42
N THR A 969 1.36 18.24 20.49
CA THR A 969 0.69 17.29 19.61
C THR A 969 0.43 17.93 18.24
N ARG A 970 0.92 17.31 17.16
CA ARG A 970 0.79 17.81 15.77
C ARG A 970 0.42 16.75 14.73
N ILE A 971 0.42 15.47 15.09
CA ILE A 971 0.18 14.37 14.15
C ILE A 971 -1.17 13.75 14.44
N PHE A 972 -2.08 13.81 13.46
CA PHE A 972 -3.44 13.32 13.55
C PHE A 972 -3.71 12.31 12.44
N GLY A 973 -4.55 11.31 12.67
CA GLY A 973 -4.85 10.30 11.67
C GLY A 973 -6.15 9.54 11.94
N SER A 974 -6.42 8.52 11.13
CA SER A 974 -7.60 7.66 11.29
C SER A 974 -7.65 7.03 12.69
N ARG A 975 -8.85 6.72 13.20
CA ARG A 975 -9.01 5.93 14.44
C ARG A 975 -8.18 4.63 14.39
N PRO A 976 -7.57 4.18 15.50
CA PRO A 976 -6.92 2.86 15.55
C PRO A 976 -7.82 1.76 15.01
N GLY A 977 -7.27 0.88 14.17
CA GLY A 977 -8.00 -0.21 13.54
C GLY A 977 -8.98 0.18 12.42
N THR A 978 -9.07 1.46 12.04
CA THR A 978 -9.90 1.96 10.93
C THR A 978 -9.09 2.76 9.89
N TYR A 979 -9.75 3.14 8.79
CA TYR A 979 -9.15 3.75 7.59
C TYR A 979 -10.08 4.78 6.96
N GLY A 980 -9.53 5.66 6.12
CA GLY A 980 -10.29 6.68 5.39
C GLY A 980 -10.50 7.98 6.17
N ALA A 981 -11.24 8.90 5.56
CA ALA A 981 -11.57 10.22 6.10
C ALA A 981 -13.08 10.52 6.17
N GLY A 982 -13.94 9.59 5.75
CA GLY A 982 -15.40 9.67 5.86
C GLY A 982 -16.09 10.56 4.82
N LEU A 983 -15.35 11.43 4.13
CA LEU A 983 -15.96 12.42 3.25
C LEU A 983 -16.47 11.84 1.93
N LEU A 984 -15.84 10.80 1.38
CA LEU A 984 -16.41 10.14 0.19
C LEU A 984 -17.76 9.52 0.52
N GLN A 985 -17.86 8.78 1.64
CA GLN A 985 -19.12 8.20 2.10
C GLN A 985 -20.20 9.27 2.27
N LEU A 986 -19.84 10.44 2.82
CA LEU A 986 -20.74 11.56 3.05
C LEU A 986 -21.22 12.23 1.75
N ILE A 987 -20.31 12.42 0.79
CA ILE A 987 -20.63 13.01 -0.51
C ILE A 987 -21.52 12.06 -1.33
N ASP A 988 -21.29 10.75 -1.24
CA ASP A 988 -22.11 9.73 -1.90
C ASP A 988 -23.50 9.59 -1.27
N SER A 989 -23.62 9.68 0.05
CA SER A 989 -24.93 9.61 0.72
C SER A 989 -25.78 10.87 0.51
N ARG A 990 -25.14 12.00 0.17
CA ARG A 990 -25.75 13.34 0.04
C ARG A 990 -26.29 13.91 1.37
N ASP A 991 -26.10 13.21 2.49
CA ASP A 991 -26.63 13.56 3.81
C ASP A 991 -25.76 14.59 4.55
N TRP A 992 -25.57 15.76 3.92
CA TRP A 992 -24.85 16.91 4.48
C TRP A 992 -25.42 18.22 3.95
N ARG A 993 -25.20 19.33 4.66
CA ARG A 993 -25.70 20.66 4.24
C ARG A 993 -24.68 21.78 4.38
N THR A 994 -23.78 21.70 5.34
CA THR A 994 -22.92 22.82 5.72
C THR A 994 -21.48 22.39 5.97
N ASP A 995 -20.56 23.35 5.99
CA ASP A 995 -19.16 23.14 6.41
C ASP A 995 -19.04 22.47 7.78
N ALA A 996 -20.00 22.69 8.68
CA ALA A 996 -20.01 22.07 10.00
C ALA A 996 -20.18 20.54 9.91
N ASP A 997 -20.97 20.06 8.95
CA ASP A 997 -21.18 18.63 8.72
C ASP A 997 -19.91 17.99 8.16
N LEU A 998 -19.28 18.64 7.17
CA LEU A 998 -18.01 18.21 6.58
C LEU A 998 -16.90 18.14 7.64
N ALA A 999 -16.79 19.19 8.45
CA ALA A 999 -15.80 19.27 9.54
C ALA A 999 -16.07 18.22 10.63
N GLU A 1000 -17.34 17.95 10.96
CA GLU A 1000 -17.71 16.95 11.94
C GLU A 1000 -17.25 15.56 11.51
N VAL A 1001 -17.62 15.13 10.29
CA VAL A 1001 -17.21 13.82 9.75
C VAL A 1001 -15.70 13.72 9.67
N TYR A 1002 -15.03 14.72 9.09
CA TYR A 1002 -13.57 14.70 8.97
C TYR A 1002 -12.87 14.59 10.35
N THR A 1003 -13.42 15.23 11.38
CA THR A 1003 -12.90 15.19 12.75
C THR A 1003 -13.22 13.89 13.48
N VAL A 1004 -14.39 13.31 13.26
CA VAL A 1004 -14.75 11.99 13.82
C VAL A 1004 -13.84 10.90 13.26
N TRP A 1005 -13.48 10.99 11.98
CA TRP A 1005 -12.61 10.00 11.35
C TRP A 1005 -11.12 10.27 11.63
N GLY A 1006 -10.71 11.54 11.74
CA GLY A 1006 -9.29 11.95 11.81
C GLY A 1006 -8.80 12.51 13.15
N GLY A 1007 -9.67 12.67 14.14
CA GLY A 1007 -9.41 13.35 15.41
C GLY A 1007 -8.63 12.55 16.44
N TYR A 1008 -7.66 11.75 15.99
CA TYR A 1008 -6.86 10.85 16.83
C TYR A 1008 -5.38 11.19 16.72
N ALA A 1009 -4.70 11.36 17.85
CA ALA A 1009 -3.32 11.83 17.88
C ALA A 1009 -2.31 10.67 17.89
N TYR A 1010 -1.24 10.83 17.12
CA TYR A 1010 -0.16 9.85 16.99
C TYR A 1010 1.21 10.44 17.36
N GLY A 1011 2.13 9.59 17.82
CA GLY A 1011 3.43 9.99 18.35
C GLY A 1011 3.72 9.31 19.69
N ARG A 1012 4.83 9.67 20.35
CA ARG A 1012 5.26 9.00 21.57
C ARG A 1012 4.23 9.20 22.70
N GLY A 1013 3.76 8.08 23.27
CA GLY A 1013 2.77 8.08 24.36
C GLY A 1013 1.37 8.57 23.96
N LEU A 1014 1.04 8.56 22.66
CA LEU A 1014 -0.28 8.97 22.17
C LEU A 1014 -1.11 7.81 21.62
N GLU A 1015 -0.49 6.90 20.86
CA GLU A 1015 -1.07 5.60 20.45
C GLU A 1015 -2.48 5.70 19.84
N GLY A 1016 -2.77 6.77 19.10
CA GLY A 1016 -4.06 6.99 18.45
C GLY A 1016 -5.19 7.34 19.41
N ARG A 1017 -4.89 7.92 20.59
CA ARG A 1017 -5.93 8.39 21.52
C ARG A 1017 -6.82 9.47 20.88
N PRO A 1018 -8.11 9.57 21.26
CA PRO A 1018 -8.95 10.70 20.86
C PRO A 1018 -8.32 12.04 21.28
N ALA A 1019 -8.22 12.97 20.35
CA ALA A 1019 -7.51 14.24 20.51
C ALA A 1019 -8.18 15.38 19.71
N ARG A 1020 -9.51 15.38 19.67
CA ARG A 1020 -10.31 16.38 18.93
C ARG A 1020 -9.96 17.81 19.31
N ALA A 1021 -9.83 18.11 20.60
CA ALA A 1021 -9.54 19.47 21.06
C ALA A 1021 -8.16 19.96 20.58
N GLU A 1022 -7.16 19.08 20.60
CA GLU A 1022 -5.81 19.35 20.11
C GLU A 1022 -5.82 19.55 18.60
N MET A 1023 -6.56 18.71 17.87
CA MET A 1023 -6.74 18.84 16.42
C MET A 1023 -7.36 20.18 16.06
N GLU A 1024 -8.51 20.53 16.66
CA GLU A 1024 -9.19 21.80 16.40
C GLU A 1024 -8.31 23.01 16.76
N SER A 1025 -7.55 22.94 17.86
CA SER A 1025 -6.60 23.99 18.26
C SER A 1025 -5.50 24.17 17.21
N ALA A 1026 -4.89 23.08 16.74
CA ALA A 1026 -3.86 23.12 15.70
C ALA A 1026 -4.42 23.59 14.34
N TYR A 1027 -5.60 23.09 13.95
CA TYR A 1027 -6.25 23.43 12.68
C TYR A 1027 -6.64 24.91 12.60
N ARG A 1028 -7.03 25.55 13.72
CA ARG A 1028 -7.27 27.00 13.75
C ARG A 1028 -6.03 27.83 13.36
N ARG A 1029 -4.83 27.28 13.52
CA ARG A 1029 -3.55 27.96 13.20
C ARG A 1029 -3.11 27.76 11.77
N ILE A 1030 -3.68 26.79 11.05
CA ILE A 1030 -3.32 26.50 9.66
C ILE A 1030 -3.55 27.75 8.80
N ALA A 1031 -2.47 28.18 8.13
CA ALA A 1031 -2.45 29.26 7.16
C ALA A 1031 -2.44 28.72 5.73
N VAL A 1032 -1.79 27.57 5.52
CA VAL A 1032 -1.73 26.85 4.25
C VAL A 1032 -2.13 25.39 4.49
N ALA A 1033 -3.16 24.91 3.80
CA ALA A 1033 -3.41 23.48 3.64
C ALA A 1033 -2.68 23.01 2.37
N ALA A 1034 -1.88 21.96 2.47
CA ALA A 1034 -1.04 21.48 1.40
C ALA A 1034 -1.23 19.98 1.15
N LYS A 1035 -1.16 19.59 -0.12
CA LYS A 1035 -1.03 18.19 -0.54
C LYS A 1035 -0.11 18.09 -1.75
N ASN A 1036 0.76 17.10 -1.76
CA ASN A 1036 1.66 16.88 -2.88
C ASN A 1036 1.07 15.94 -3.95
N THR A 1037 1.47 16.15 -5.20
CA THR A 1037 1.24 15.27 -6.35
C THR A 1037 2.60 14.72 -6.80
N ASP A 1038 2.77 13.40 -6.66
CA ASP A 1038 4.05 12.70 -6.84
C ASP A 1038 4.08 11.76 -8.05
N THR A 1039 2.94 11.56 -8.71
CA THR A 1039 2.73 10.67 -9.86
C THR A 1039 1.96 11.40 -10.97
N ARG A 1040 2.09 10.96 -12.23
CA ARG A 1040 1.36 11.54 -13.39
C ARG A 1040 0.27 10.65 -13.95
N GLU A 1041 0.29 9.39 -13.54
CA GLU A 1041 -0.63 8.36 -13.97
C GLU A 1041 -2.05 8.63 -13.51
N HIS A 1042 -2.26 9.49 -12.50
CA HIS A 1042 -3.56 10.05 -12.11
C HIS A 1042 -3.41 11.49 -11.63
N ASP A 1043 -4.48 12.28 -11.70
CA ASP A 1043 -4.55 13.65 -11.19
C ASP A 1043 -5.49 13.82 -9.98
N ILE A 1044 -5.64 15.05 -9.49
CA ILE A 1044 -6.46 15.36 -8.30
C ILE A 1044 -7.96 15.13 -8.49
N ALA A 1045 -8.42 14.98 -9.74
CA ALA A 1045 -9.81 14.71 -10.11
C ALA A 1045 -10.00 13.27 -10.63
N ASP A 1046 -9.03 12.39 -10.38
CA ASP A 1046 -9.07 10.97 -10.72
C ASP A 1046 -9.10 10.05 -9.48
N SER A 1047 -8.93 10.61 -8.28
CA SER A 1047 -8.93 9.87 -7.02
C SER A 1047 -9.63 10.68 -5.94
N ASP A 1048 -10.59 10.07 -5.25
CA ASP A 1048 -11.35 10.72 -4.18
C ASP A 1048 -10.50 11.16 -2.99
N ASP A 1049 -9.42 10.42 -2.68
CA ASP A 1049 -8.55 10.71 -1.55
C ASP A 1049 -8.04 12.17 -1.53
N TYR A 1050 -7.82 12.81 -2.69
CA TYR A 1050 -7.36 14.20 -2.72
C TYR A 1050 -8.38 15.14 -2.07
N PHE A 1051 -9.65 15.13 -2.50
CA PHE A 1051 -10.65 16.01 -1.90
C PHE A 1051 -10.96 15.60 -0.46
N GLN A 1052 -10.92 14.29 -0.15
CA GLN A 1052 -11.18 13.81 1.20
C GLN A 1052 -10.15 14.32 2.21
N TYR A 1053 -8.86 14.31 1.88
CA TYR A 1053 -7.79 14.74 2.79
C TYR A 1053 -7.47 16.23 2.67
N HIS A 1054 -7.20 16.73 1.46
CA HIS A 1054 -6.84 18.13 1.24
C HIS A 1054 -8.07 19.03 1.38
N GLY A 1055 -9.14 18.70 0.66
CA GLY A 1055 -10.41 19.43 0.75
C GLY A 1055 -11.01 19.34 2.16
N GLY A 1056 -11.03 18.16 2.77
CA GLY A 1056 -11.49 17.98 4.15
C GLY A 1056 -10.71 18.82 5.17
N MET A 1057 -9.40 18.99 4.99
CA MET A 1057 -8.61 19.90 5.82
C MET A 1057 -9.05 21.36 5.62
N VAL A 1058 -9.18 21.81 4.36
CA VAL A 1058 -9.64 23.18 4.02
C VAL A 1058 -11.03 23.46 4.62
N ALA A 1059 -12.00 22.56 4.42
CA ALA A 1059 -13.36 22.67 4.94
C ALA A 1059 -13.36 22.72 6.49
N THR A 1060 -12.56 21.87 7.14
CA THR A 1060 -12.47 21.85 8.61
C THR A 1060 -11.88 23.16 9.15
N VAL A 1061 -10.82 23.68 8.54
CA VAL A 1061 -10.23 24.97 8.91
C VAL A 1061 -11.24 26.11 8.70
N ARG A 1062 -11.97 26.11 7.58
CA ARG A 1062 -13.03 27.08 7.27
C ARG A 1062 -14.15 27.04 8.30
N ALA A 1063 -14.62 25.85 8.68
CA ALA A 1063 -15.63 25.68 9.72
C ALA A 1063 -15.18 26.22 11.10
N LEU A 1064 -13.90 26.03 11.45
CA LEU A 1064 -13.35 26.47 12.75
C LEU A 1064 -13.06 27.97 12.81
N LYS A 1065 -12.58 28.57 11.72
CA LYS A 1065 -12.13 29.98 11.66
C LYS A 1065 -13.14 30.95 11.04
N GLY A 1066 -14.10 30.44 10.27
CA GLY A 1066 -14.98 31.22 9.40
C GLY A 1066 -14.33 31.68 8.08
N THR A 1067 -13.05 31.36 7.86
CA THR A 1067 -12.30 31.66 6.63
C THR A 1067 -11.44 30.48 6.22
N ALA A 1068 -11.35 30.21 4.92
CA ALA A 1068 -10.50 29.16 4.39
C ALA A 1068 -8.99 29.52 4.53
N PRO A 1069 -8.11 28.53 4.74
CA PRO A 1069 -6.67 28.73 4.56
C PRO A 1069 -6.34 28.87 3.06
N ALA A 1070 -5.13 29.31 2.74
CA ALA A 1070 -4.61 29.09 1.38
C ALA A 1070 -4.52 27.57 1.13
N ALA A 1071 -4.88 27.12 -0.07
CA ALA A 1071 -4.83 25.71 -0.46
C ALA A 1071 -3.81 25.52 -1.59
N TYR A 1072 -2.74 24.79 -1.33
CA TYR A 1072 -1.61 24.63 -2.24
C TYR A 1072 -1.37 23.17 -2.63
N ILE A 1073 -0.91 22.96 -3.86
CA ILE A 1073 -0.44 21.67 -4.37
C ILE A 1073 1.06 21.77 -4.65
N GLY A 1074 1.84 20.90 -4.00
CA GLY A 1074 3.24 20.69 -4.33
C GLY A 1074 3.38 19.64 -5.43
N ASP A 1075 3.97 19.99 -6.56
CA ASP A 1075 4.20 19.08 -7.68
C ASP A 1075 5.65 18.57 -7.65
N SER A 1076 5.82 17.32 -7.21
CA SER A 1076 7.11 16.61 -7.14
C SER A 1076 7.17 15.39 -8.07
N THR A 1077 6.26 15.33 -9.04
CA THR A 1077 6.32 14.33 -10.13
C THR A 1077 7.65 14.35 -10.88
N ARG A 1078 8.31 15.50 -10.85
CA ARG A 1078 9.65 15.76 -11.38
C ARG A 1078 10.54 16.31 -10.26
N PRO A 1079 11.33 15.46 -9.58
CA PRO A 1079 12.15 15.87 -8.44
C PRO A 1079 13.10 17.03 -8.74
N GLU A 1080 13.57 17.13 -9.97
CA GLU A 1080 14.51 18.16 -10.44
C GLU A 1080 13.86 19.52 -10.72
N THR A 1081 12.54 19.59 -10.83
CA THR A 1081 11.77 20.82 -11.10
C THR A 1081 10.49 20.88 -10.26
N VAL A 1082 10.67 20.94 -8.93
CA VAL A 1082 9.55 21.07 -7.98
C VAL A 1082 8.84 22.43 -8.15
N ARG A 1083 7.51 22.42 -8.10
CA ARG A 1083 6.68 23.64 -8.23
C ARG A 1083 5.53 23.62 -7.23
N THR A 1084 5.17 24.78 -6.68
CA THR A 1084 3.95 24.94 -5.88
C THR A 1084 2.90 25.79 -6.60
N ARG A 1085 1.69 25.24 -6.72
CA ARG A 1085 0.51 25.89 -7.29
C ARG A 1085 -0.57 26.09 -6.25
N THR A 1086 -1.48 27.03 -6.49
CA THR A 1086 -2.76 27.02 -5.76
C THR A 1086 -3.60 25.84 -6.22
N LEU A 1087 -4.52 25.41 -5.36
CA LEU A 1087 -5.51 24.40 -5.73
C LEU A 1087 -6.36 24.86 -6.92
N HIS A 1088 -6.68 26.15 -7.01
CA HIS A 1088 -7.40 26.73 -8.15
C HIS A 1088 -6.64 26.59 -9.47
N GLU A 1089 -5.34 26.91 -9.47
CA GLU A 1089 -4.47 26.75 -10.64
C GLU A 1089 -4.39 25.28 -11.05
N GLU A 1090 -4.24 24.36 -10.09
CA GLU A 1090 -4.14 22.92 -10.40
C GLU A 1090 -5.48 22.36 -10.90
N THR A 1091 -6.62 22.72 -10.30
CA THR A 1091 -7.95 22.31 -10.76
C THR A 1091 -8.20 22.81 -12.19
N SER A 1092 -7.87 24.07 -12.48
CA SER A 1092 -8.01 24.66 -13.82
C SER A 1092 -7.09 23.98 -14.84
N ARG A 1093 -5.84 23.70 -14.45
CA ARG A 1093 -4.86 22.98 -15.26
C ARG A 1093 -5.34 21.57 -15.60
N VAL A 1094 -5.77 20.80 -14.61
CA VAL A 1094 -6.32 19.44 -14.79
C VAL A 1094 -7.59 19.47 -15.65
N PHE A 1095 -8.45 20.46 -15.43
CA PHE A 1095 -9.69 20.60 -16.19
C PHE A 1095 -9.42 20.72 -17.69
N ARG A 1096 -8.45 21.56 -18.06
CA ARG A 1096 -8.10 21.78 -19.48
C ARG A 1096 -7.17 20.72 -20.04
N ALA A 1097 -6.16 20.29 -19.29
CA ALA A 1097 -5.22 19.28 -19.77
C ALA A 1097 -5.91 17.93 -19.99
N ARG A 1098 -6.94 17.61 -19.21
CA ARG A 1098 -7.49 16.24 -19.14
C ARG A 1098 -9.02 16.18 -19.12
N VAL A 1099 -9.73 16.81 -18.17
CA VAL A 1099 -11.20 16.68 -18.00
C VAL A 1099 -11.96 16.94 -19.30
N VAL A 1100 -11.80 18.11 -19.87
CA VAL A 1100 -12.50 18.49 -21.11
C VAL A 1100 -11.60 18.40 -22.34
N ASN A 1101 -10.49 17.64 -22.24
CA ASN A 1101 -9.60 17.41 -23.35
C ASN A 1101 -10.24 16.36 -24.29
N PRO A 1102 -10.52 16.70 -25.56
CA PRO A 1102 -11.15 15.77 -26.50
C PRO A 1102 -10.35 14.47 -26.69
N ARG A 1103 -9.01 14.52 -26.58
CA ARG A 1103 -8.17 13.30 -26.66
C ARG A 1103 -8.48 12.33 -25.53
N TRP A 1104 -8.62 12.85 -24.30
CA TRP A 1104 -8.91 12.02 -23.14
C TRP A 1104 -10.34 11.48 -23.19
N ILE A 1105 -11.32 12.30 -23.57
CA ILE A 1105 -12.71 11.83 -23.72
C ILE A 1105 -12.77 10.73 -24.80
N GLU A 1106 -12.14 10.94 -25.96
CA GLU A 1106 -12.04 9.92 -27.01
C GLU A 1106 -11.32 8.66 -26.52
N ALA A 1107 -10.27 8.82 -25.71
CA ALA A 1107 -9.58 7.70 -25.09
C ALA A 1107 -10.47 6.87 -24.18
N MET A 1108 -11.25 7.51 -23.33
CA MET A 1108 -12.23 6.81 -22.49
C MET A 1108 -13.29 6.11 -23.34
N ARG A 1109 -13.76 6.71 -24.45
CA ARG A 1109 -14.74 6.06 -25.35
C ARG A 1109 -14.26 4.73 -25.95
N ARG A 1110 -12.94 4.49 -26.04
CA ARG A 1110 -12.38 3.21 -26.51
C ARG A 1110 -12.57 2.05 -25.51
N HIS A 1111 -12.98 2.33 -24.27
CA HIS A 1111 -13.03 1.38 -23.16
C HIS A 1111 -14.44 1.14 -22.59
N GLY A 1112 -15.48 1.32 -23.42
CA GLY A 1112 -16.86 0.91 -23.09
C GLY A 1112 -17.35 1.40 -21.72
N TYR A 1113 -17.92 0.48 -20.96
CA TYR A 1113 -18.46 0.73 -19.62
C TYR A 1113 -17.45 1.40 -18.69
N LYS A 1114 -16.19 0.95 -18.69
CA LYS A 1114 -15.15 1.48 -17.79
C LYS A 1114 -14.69 2.87 -18.21
N GLY A 1115 -14.66 3.15 -19.50
CA GLY A 1115 -14.46 4.50 -20.00
C GLY A 1115 -15.52 5.48 -19.50
N ALA A 1116 -16.80 5.10 -19.63
CA ALA A 1116 -17.92 5.90 -19.12
C ALA A 1116 -17.89 6.08 -17.59
N PHE A 1117 -17.44 5.04 -16.86
CA PHE A 1117 -17.19 5.11 -15.42
C PHE A 1117 -16.17 6.20 -15.07
N GLU A 1118 -15.06 6.33 -15.81
CA GLU A 1118 -14.01 7.32 -15.51
C GLU A 1118 -14.49 8.75 -15.75
N LEU A 1119 -15.34 8.95 -16.76
CA LEU A 1119 -16.02 10.23 -16.98
C LEU A 1119 -16.88 10.58 -15.76
N ALA A 1120 -17.70 9.63 -15.26
CA ALA A 1120 -18.52 9.86 -14.08
C ALA A 1120 -17.71 10.07 -12.79
N ALA A 1121 -16.62 9.30 -12.59
CA ALA A 1121 -15.68 9.49 -11.47
C ALA A 1121 -15.22 10.95 -11.39
N THR A 1122 -14.79 11.48 -12.54
CA THR A 1122 -14.28 12.84 -12.63
C THR A 1122 -15.32 13.86 -12.15
N VAL A 1123 -16.59 13.69 -12.53
CA VAL A 1123 -17.68 14.60 -12.10
C VAL A 1123 -17.85 14.55 -10.58
N ASP A 1124 -17.91 13.35 -10.00
CA ASP A 1124 -18.05 13.16 -8.56
C ASP A 1124 -16.87 13.76 -7.77
N TYR A 1125 -15.64 13.59 -8.27
CA TYR A 1125 -14.44 14.06 -7.58
C TYR A 1125 -14.26 15.57 -7.69
N LEU A 1126 -14.58 16.17 -8.85
CA LEU A 1126 -14.64 17.63 -8.99
C LEU A 1126 -15.71 18.22 -8.04
N PHE A 1127 -16.88 17.59 -7.98
CA PHE A 1127 -17.93 17.99 -7.03
C PHE A 1127 -17.46 17.87 -5.57
N GLY A 1128 -16.80 16.78 -5.19
CA GLY A 1128 -16.27 16.60 -3.84
C GLY A 1128 -15.22 17.66 -3.46
N TYR A 1129 -14.35 18.02 -4.40
CA TYR A 1129 -13.41 19.13 -4.21
C TYR A 1129 -14.13 20.46 -4.07
N ASP A 1130 -15.15 20.71 -4.89
CA ASP A 1130 -15.90 21.95 -4.83
C ASP A 1130 -16.71 22.08 -3.53
N ALA A 1131 -17.41 21.03 -3.12
CA ALA A 1131 -18.11 20.96 -1.84
C ALA A 1131 -17.19 21.25 -0.65
N THR A 1132 -15.92 20.84 -0.71
CA THR A 1132 -14.97 21.04 0.37
C THR A 1132 -14.18 22.34 0.27
N THR A 1133 -13.99 22.91 -0.92
CA THR A 1133 -13.05 24.03 -1.13
C THR A 1133 -13.59 25.22 -1.93
N GLY A 1134 -14.64 25.05 -2.73
CA GLY A 1134 -15.22 26.09 -3.60
C GLY A 1134 -14.33 26.45 -4.80
N VAL A 1135 -13.65 25.47 -5.40
CA VAL A 1135 -12.62 25.68 -6.43
C VAL A 1135 -13.11 25.45 -7.86
N VAL A 1136 -14.33 24.95 -8.06
CA VAL A 1136 -14.90 24.75 -9.39
C VAL A 1136 -15.79 25.93 -9.74
N ALA A 1137 -15.51 26.61 -10.85
CA ALA A 1137 -16.29 27.77 -11.28
C ALA A 1137 -17.48 27.37 -12.16
N ASP A 1138 -18.51 28.22 -12.21
CA ASP A 1138 -19.73 27.99 -13.01
C ASP A 1138 -19.45 27.60 -14.46
N TRP A 1139 -18.49 28.27 -15.11
CA TRP A 1139 -18.15 27.97 -16.50
C TRP A 1139 -17.59 26.55 -16.68
N MET A 1140 -16.95 26.00 -15.63
CA MET A 1140 -16.43 24.64 -15.65
C MET A 1140 -17.58 23.65 -15.58
N TYR A 1141 -18.60 23.89 -14.74
CA TYR A 1141 -19.82 23.08 -14.72
C TYR A 1141 -20.59 23.17 -16.05
N ASP A 1142 -20.77 24.37 -16.60
CA ASP A 1142 -21.39 24.56 -17.92
C ASP A 1142 -20.64 23.74 -18.98
N LYS A 1143 -19.30 23.85 -18.99
CA LYS A 1143 -18.45 23.15 -19.98
C LYS A 1143 -18.46 21.64 -19.78
N LEU A 1144 -18.51 21.16 -18.54
CA LEU A 1144 -18.60 19.75 -18.19
C LEU A 1144 -19.93 19.16 -18.66
N ALA A 1145 -21.05 19.84 -18.36
CA ALA A 1145 -22.38 19.48 -18.84
C ALA A 1145 -22.43 19.42 -20.37
N GLN A 1146 -21.91 20.44 -21.05
CA GLN A 1146 -21.86 20.50 -22.50
C GLN A 1146 -21.02 19.36 -23.10
N SER A 1147 -19.82 19.12 -22.57
CA SER A 1147 -18.86 18.20 -23.18
C SER A 1147 -19.17 16.73 -22.87
N TYR A 1148 -19.74 16.44 -21.69
CA TYR A 1148 -20.02 15.05 -21.29
C TYR A 1148 -21.45 14.63 -21.62
N LEU A 1149 -22.43 15.49 -21.31
CA LEU A 1149 -23.85 15.11 -21.34
C LEU A 1149 -24.60 15.57 -22.58
N LEU A 1150 -24.27 16.77 -23.09
CA LEU A 1150 -25.01 17.38 -24.20
C LEU A 1150 -24.34 17.21 -25.56
N ASP A 1151 -23.06 16.87 -25.59
CA ASP A 1151 -22.36 16.48 -26.82
C ASP A 1151 -23.01 15.21 -27.39
N PRO A 1152 -23.52 15.23 -28.63
CA PRO A 1152 -24.28 14.10 -29.17
C PRO A 1152 -23.49 12.79 -29.27
N GLU A 1153 -22.19 12.87 -29.56
CA GLU A 1153 -21.34 11.69 -29.69
C GLU A 1153 -21.10 11.07 -28.32
N ASN A 1154 -20.69 11.89 -27.34
CA ASN A 1154 -20.42 11.40 -26.00
C ASN A 1154 -21.68 10.93 -25.27
N ARG A 1155 -22.81 11.61 -25.47
CA ARG A 1155 -24.11 11.18 -24.95
C ARG A 1155 -24.53 9.82 -25.48
N SER A 1156 -24.38 9.57 -26.79
CA SER A 1156 -24.70 8.26 -27.39
C SER A 1156 -23.83 7.17 -26.79
N PHE A 1157 -22.53 7.42 -26.68
CA PHE A 1157 -21.59 6.49 -26.03
C PHE A 1157 -22.00 6.17 -24.59
N LEU A 1158 -22.27 7.19 -23.77
CA LEU A 1158 -22.67 6.99 -22.37
C LEU A 1158 -23.99 6.22 -22.26
N GLN A 1159 -24.97 6.53 -23.11
CA GLN A 1159 -26.26 5.86 -23.13
C GLN A 1159 -26.15 4.37 -23.47
N GLU A 1160 -25.24 4.01 -24.37
CA GLU A 1160 -25.02 2.63 -24.82
C GLU A 1160 -24.13 1.84 -23.84
N ALA A 1161 -23.01 2.42 -23.42
CA ALA A 1161 -22.00 1.73 -22.62
C ALA A 1161 -22.33 1.69 -21.12
N ASN A 1162 -22.85 2.78 -20.57
CA ASN A 1162 -23.13 2.89 -19.13
C ASN A 1162 -24.22 3.96 -18.84
N PRO A 1163 -25.51 3.64 -19.06
CA PRO A 1163 -26.60 4.59 -18.87
C PRO A 1163 -26.76 5.03 -17.41
N TRP A 1164 -26.32 4.22 -16.44
CA TRP A 1164 -26.28 4.60 -15.03
C TRP A 1164 -25.28 5.72 -14.76
N ALA A 1165 -24.12 5.71 -15.44
CA ALA A 1165 -23.13 6.79 -15.34
C ALA A 1165 -23.68 8.09 -15.94
N LEU A 1166 -24.40 8.01 -17.07
CA LEU A 1166 -25.07 9.17 -17.66
C LEU A 1166 -26.07 9.81 -16.68
N HIS A 1167 -26.93 8.98 -16.08
CA HIS A 1167 -27.90 9.43 -15.08
C HIS A 1167 -27.20 10.04 -13.85
N GLY A 1168 -26.20 9.35 -13.28
CA GLY A 1168 -25.47 9.82 -12.11
C GLY A 1168 -24.73 11.14 -12.34
N MET A 1169 -24.16 11.36 -13.52
CA MET A 1169 -23.55 12.65 -13.85
C MET A 1169 -24.58 13.77 -13.96
N ALA A 1170 -25.74 13.51 -14.57
CA ALA A 1170 -26.83 14.49 -14.61
C ALA A 1170 -27.34 14.81 -13.19
N GLU A 1171 -27.53 13.79 -12.36
CA GLU A 1171 -27.92 13.93 -10.96
C GLU A 1171 -26.91 14.78 -10.18
N ARG A 1172 -25.61 14.51 -10.33
CA ARG A 1172 -24.56 15.24 -9.62
C ARG A 1172 -24.46 16.71 -10.01
N LEU A 1173 -24.63 17.03 -11.29
CA LEU A 1173 -24.67 18.42 -11.75
C LEU A 1173 -25.90 19.17 -11.24
N LEU A 1174 -27.06 18.51 -11.20
CA LEU A 1174 -28.27 19.08 -10.58
C LEU A 1174 -28.12 19.23 -9.08
N GLU A 1175 -27.40 18.32 -8.41
CA GLU A 1175 -27.03 18.46 -7.01
C GLU A 1175 -26.16 19.71 -6.79
N ALA A 1176 -25.16 19.94 -7.64
CA ALA A 1176 -24.30 21.13 -7.58
C ALA A 1176 -25.12 22.43 -7.69
N GLU A 1177 -26.10 22.49 -8.61
CA GLU A 1177 -27.02 23.64 -8.73
C GLU A 1177 -27.88 23.80 -7.47
N SER A 1178 -28.48 22.71 -6.99
CA SER A 1178 -29.35 22.76 -5.80
C SER A 1178 -28.63 23.20 -4.52
N ARG A 1179 -27.31 22.96 -4.43
CA ARG A 1179 -26.45 23.34 -3.31
C ARG A 1179 -25.79 24.70 -3.49
N GLY A 1180 -25.98 25.36 -4.63
CA GLY A 1180 -25.36 26.65 -4.95
C GLY A 1180 -23.85 26.57 -5.21
N LEU A 1181 -23.35 25.38 -5.56
CA LEU A 1181 -21.98 25.16 -6.02
C LEU A 1181 -21.85 25.57 -7.49
N TRP A 1182 -22.87 25.26 -8.30
CA TRP A 1182 -23.10 25.84 -9.61
C TRP A 1182 -24.11 26.98 -9.45
N GLU A 1183 -23.62 28.20 -9.20
CA GLU A 1183 -24.41 29.32 -8.70
C GLU A 1183 -25.21 30.01 -9.82
N HIS A 1184 -24.59 30.22 -10.98
CA HIS A 1184 -25.18 30.88 -12.14
C HIS A 1184 -25.08 30.02 -13.41
N PRO A 1185 -25.78 28.86 -13.45
CA PRO A 1185 -25.82 28.00 -14.62
C PRO A 1185 -26.37 28.71 -15.85
N ASP A 1186 -25.83 28.38 -17.03
CA ASP A 1186 -26.49 28.75 -18.29
C ASP A 1186 -27.92 28.14 -18.30
N PRO A 1187 -28.99 28.97 -18.41
CA PRO A 1187 -30.36 28.47 -18.34
C PRO A 1187 -30.71 27.43 -19.40
N GLU A 1188 -30.10 27.50 -20.59
CA GLU A 1188 -30.33 26.52 -21.66
C GLU A 1188 -29.64 25.19 -21.33
N VAL A 1189 -28.41 25.25 -20.81
CA VAL A 1189 -27.65 24.06 -20.38
C VAL A 1189 -28.38 23.36 -19.23
N LEU A 1190 -28.81 24.09 -18.20
CA LEU A 1190 -29.53 23.53 -17.06
C LEU A 1190 -30.85 22.89 -17.47
N ALA A 1191 -31.61 23.53 -18.37
CA ALA A 1191 -32.85 22.97 -18.88
C ALA A 1191 -32.61 21.65 -19.61
N ALA A 1192 -31.56 21.59 -20.44
CA ALA A 1192 -31.19 20.38 -21.17
C ALA A 1192 -30.72 19.25 -20.23
N VAL A 1193 -29.96 19.55 -19.17
CA VAL A 1193 -29.55 18.56 -18.15
C VAL A 1193 -30.76 18.02 -17.39
N ARG A 1194 -31.74 18.87 -17.05
CA ARG A 1194 -33.00 18.44 -16.40
C ARG A 1194 -33.83 17.53 -17.30
N GLU A 1195 -33.93 17.86 -18.59
CA GLU A 1195 -34.62 17.01 -19.57
C GLU A 1195 -33.92 15.66 -19.71
N LEU A 1196 -32.59 15.66 -19.85
CA LEU A 1196 -31.79 14.45 -19.93
C LEU A 1196 -31.94 13.56 -18.70
N TYR A 1197 -31.90 14.13 -17.49
CA TYR A 1197 -32.10 13.40 -16.24
C TYR A 1197 -33.41 12.59 -16.29
N LEU A 1198 -34.52 13.26 -16.63
CA LEU A 1198 -35.85 12.62 -16.74
C LEU A 1198 -35.92 11.56 -17.86
N GLU A 1199 -35.28 11.81 -18.99
CA GLU A 1199 -35.21 10.83 -20.10
C GLU A 1199 -34.46 9.57 -19.69
N THR A 1200 -33.32 9.72 -19.01
CA THR A 1200 -32.50 8.58 -18.55
C THR A 1200 -33.17 7.80 -17.43
N GLU A 1201 -33.84 8.47 -16.49
CA GLU A 1201 -34.64 7.84 -15.44
C GLU A 1201 -35.74 6.96 -16.04
N GLY A 1202 -36.54 7.50 -16.97
CA GLY A 1202 -37.58 6.75 -17.65
C GLY A 1202 -37.06 5.57 -18.50
N GLY A 1203 -35.86 5.70 -19.07
CA GLY A 1203 -35.20 4.60 -19.80
C GLY A 1203 -34.74 3.46 -18.88
N LEU A 1204 -34.15 3.80 -17.73
CA LEU A 1204 -33.67 2.83 -16.74
C LEU A 1204 -34.83 2.11 -16.03
N GLU A 1205 -35.89 2.84 -15.65
CA GLU A 1205 -37.10 2.25 -15.05
C GLU A 1205 -37.90 1.41 -16.07
N GLY A 1206 -38.03 1.89 -17.31
CA GLY A 1206 -38.79 1.20 -18.37
C GLY A 1206 -38.15 -0.10 -18.84
N ALA A 1207 -36.81 -0.17 -18.86
CA ALA A 1207 -36.07 -1.40 -19.14
C ALA A 1207 -36.23 -2.46 -18.03
N ALA A 1208 -36.47 -2.02 -16.78
CA ALA A 1208 -36.69 -2.91 -15.64
C ALA A 1208 -38.10 -3.53 -15.57
N GLY A 1209 -39.08 -2.98 -16.30
CA GLY A 1209 -40.48 -3.45 -16.30
C GLY A 1209 -41.02 -4.00 -17.63
N GLY A 1210 -40.21 -4.04 -18.69
CA GLY A 1210 -40.67 -4.17 -20.09
C GLY A 1210 -40.83 -5.58 -20.68
N GLU A 1211 -40.60 -6.68 -19.96
CA GLU A 1211 -40.72 -8.03 -20.56
C GLU A 1211 -42.18 -8.57 -20.60
N ASP A 1212 -43.16 -7.90 -19.99
CA ASP A 1212 -44.54 -8.42 -19.86
C ASP A 1212 -45.53 -8.01 -20.97
N GLU A 1213 -45.14 -7.21 -21.97
CA GLU A 1213 -46.03 -6.81 -23.09
C GLU A 1213 -45.73 -7.46 -24.45
N ALA A 1214 -44.85 -8.47 -24.50
CA ALA A 1214 -44.54 -9.21 -25.73
C ALA A 1214 -44.72 -10.73 -25.60
N GLU A 1215 -45.92 -11.19 -25.23
CA GLU A 1215 -46.46 -12.52 -25.60
C GLU A 1215 -47.91 -12.44 -26.10
#